data_AF-A0A0R3WZD3-F1
#
_entry.id   AF-A0A0R3WZD3-F1
#
_cell.length_a   1.000
_cell.length_b   1.000
_cell.length_c   1.000
_cell.angle_alpha   90.00
_cell.angle_beta   90.00
_cell.angle_gamma   90.00
#
_symmetry.space_group_name_H-M   'P 1'
#
loop_
_entity.id
_entity.type
_entity.pdbx_description
1 polymer ?
#
loop_
_entity_poly.entity_id
_entity_poly.type
_entity_poly.pdbx_seq_one_letter_code
_entity_poly.pdbx_strand_id
1 'polypeptide(L)'
;MPFARSAKHVLELLEYVSSGAESFQKSVQVISFSDDPFDHNTYLLEITPALAEQLVCPNDFTANIKSEGCKGGDSAAFLCNGATTQRLLEVETSNSLLLVPDLKIPESPLDKFWSVDEPRITERTIASIKSVYLELVPIRAPSLRKLKQLLLPSSFSSHIEEDYAKDGASDKFFTFEELGLSVPCSETELLYAMDRLNIFLWEGCCRLFQLDYISRCHCVLALQVIQAIFDMADEISLDWSQTGFADPQDMIVRLEGLYPPSVLHQIFQRFFYRKRCAQFKAIFPRNGKICRLIGENLLSITRKFAFSDFISVWCATVPHGMQPRLNRHLACAGRAYCDVSSLTQQRSITFLPSEDLPDHSVEARLAALFARQPLWPESQLAGYIADLVVDASDNELRFVYPNLISEKELLFLSDSEDEDEMALSDELEDPEKLALDDPLPVPAVLGALLNQHCRISISADAEHYRNISDLRHVPHHLGREISRAILLKNNRFTIFTLTSYITLFSEAYGADFLSTFRLTPSPFLTVWITGLLSSCSLTSLCLDGCQMGTQHSFVLPLLGSACPTLQFLSLRYNHLSNDAVRSLTANGRYYKSSNITTIDVSGNPFLSYRSIALLIALGSTQLIYLSDTGASISQFSLPNGWKCHRTLELATSRPPTLRGWLWEDYGVHNFSEDSYSTRFYESPLVILRTR
;
A
#
# COMPACT_ATOMS: atom_id res chain seq x y z
N MET A 1 59.31 12.60 19.24
CA MET A 1 60.12 12.68 18.01
C MET A 1 59.53 11.71 17.02
N PRO A 2 58.98 12.17 15.89
CA PRO A 2 58.49 11.25 14.88
C PRO A 2 59.70 10.52 14.30
N PHE A 3 59.66 9.19 14.23
CA PHE A 3 60.69 8.40 13.55
C PHE A 3 60.55 8.66 12.04
N ALA A 4 61.05 9.80 11.57
CA ALA A 4 61.25 10.04 10.15
C ALA A 4 62.31 9.06 9.66
N ARG A 5 61.88 7.94 9.07
CA ARG A 5 62.79 6.94 8.51
C ARG A 5 63.55 7.61 7.36
N SER A 6 64.87 7.61 7.43
CA SER A 6 65.68 8.16 6.34
C SER A 6 65.38 7.46 5.01
N ALA A 7 65.39 8.21 3.91
CA ALA A 7 65.19 7.71 2.55
C ALA A 7 65.99 6.42 2.24
N LYS A 8 67.22 6.34 2.76
CA LYS A 8 68.13 5.20 2.61
C LYS A 8 67.62 3.93 3.29
N HIS A 9 67.06 4.07 4.50
CA HIS A 9 66.52 2.95 5.27
C HIS A 9 65.22 2.39 4.66
N VAL A 10 64.42 3.25 4.01
CA VAL A 10 63.21 2.81 3.29
C VAL A 10 63.58 2.00 2.04
N LEU A 11 64.61 2.40 1.31
CA LEU A 11 65.11 1.65 0.14
C LEU A 11 65.72 0.30 0.55
N GLU A 12 66.50 0.26 1.63
CA GLU A 12 67.07 -0.98 2.18
C GLU A 12 65.94 -1.97 2.58
N LEU A 13 64.89 -1.52 3.25
CA LEU A 13 63.75 -2.38 3.61
C LEU A 13 62.98 -2.92 2.40
N LEU A 14 62.86 -2.14 1.32
CA LEU A 14 62.20 -2.58 0.09
C LEU A 14 62.99 -3.70 -0.63
N GLU A 15 64.32 -3.69 -0.55
CA GLU A 15 65.17 -4.77 -1.10
C GLU A 15 64.93 -6.11 -0.39
N TYR A 16 64.55 -6.11 0.88
CA TYR A 16 64.29 -7.34 1.65
C TYR A 16 62.89 -7.95 1.44
N VAL A 17 61.89 -7.14 1.06
CA VAL A 17 60.48 -7.57 1.02
C VAL A 17 60.09 -8.26 -0.30
N SER A 18 60.88 -8.08 -1.37
CA SER A 18 60.54 -8.64 -2.68
C SER A 18 61.79 -8.91 -3.51
N SER A 19 61.88 -10.12 -4.06
CA SER A 19 63.01 -10.66 -4.84
C SER A 19 63.32 -9.97 -6.19
N GLY A 20 62.84 -8.73 -6.40
CA GLY A 20 62.95 -7.99 -7.65
C GLY A 20 62.77 -6.50 -7.45
N ALA A 21 63.78 -5.82 -6.91
CA ALA A 21 63.83 -4.36 -6.75
C ALA A 21 63.66 -3.60 -8.08
N GLU A 22 63.87 -4.26 -9.22
CA GLU A 22 63.68 -3.69 -10.57
C GLU A 22 62.20 -3.50 -10.95
N SER A 23 61.26 -4.10 -10.20
CA SER A 23 59.81 -4.03 -10.48
C SER A 23 59.08 -2.89 -9.76
N PHE A 24 59.71 -2.24 -8.78
CA PHE A 24 59.12 -1.09 -8.10
C PHE A 24 59.25 0.14 -8.99
N GLN A 25 58.10 0.77 -9.29
CA GLN A 25 58.04 2.05 -10.00
C GLN A 25 58.95 3.06 -9.30
N LYS A 26 59.55 4.00 -10.06
CA LYS A 26 60.62 4.95 -9.66
C LYS A 26 60.22 5.98 -8.57
N SER A 27 59.27 5.64 -7.71
CA SER A 27 58.63 6.54 -6.76
C SER A 27 57.99 5.78 -5.62
N VAL A 28 58.28 6.18 -4.39
CA VAL A 28 57.77 5.54 -3.18
C VAL A 28 57.06 6.58 -2.33
N GLN A 29 55.81 6.31 -1.94
CA GLN A 29 55.07 7.14 -1.00
C GLN A 29 55.14 6.49 0.39
N VAL A 30 55.80 7.16 1.34
CA VAL A 30 55.87 6.71 2.74
C VAL A 30 54.69 7.32 3.47
N ILE A 31 53.84 6.48 4.07
CA ILE A 31 52.67 6.93 4.82
C ILE A 31 53.02 6.96 6.32
N SER A 32 52.87 8.14 6.94
CA SER A 32 53.03 8.36 8.39
C SER A 32 51.73 8.86 9.02
N PHE A 33 51.56 8.68 10.32
CA PHE A 33 50.40 9.22 11.05
C PHE A 33 50.66 10.68 11.43
N SER A 34 49.62 11.52 11.39
CA SER A 34 49.67 12.86 11.98
C SER A 34 49.79 12.78 13.50
N ASP A 35 50.04 13.93 14.14
CA ASP A 35 50.12 14.04 15.60
C ASP A 35 48.76 13.74 16.28
N ASP A 36 47.63 13.95 15.58
CA ASP A 36 46.29 13.56 16.01
C ASP A 36 45.51 12.87 14.86
N PRO A 37 45.68 11.56 14.67
CA PRO A 37 45.05 10.83 13.58
C PRO A 37 43.55 10.58 13.80
N PHE A 38 43.02 10.84 15.00
CA PHE A 38 41.61 10.63 15.35
C PHE A 38 40.82 11.95 15.45
N ASP A 39 41.32 13.03 14.82
CA ASP A 39 40.71 14.37 14.82
C ASP A 39 39.18 14.31 14.75
N HIS A 40 38.53 14.80 15.80
CA HIS A 40 37.07 14.79 15.93
C HIS A 40 36.38 15.88 15.10
N ASN A 41 37.12 16.86 14.57
CA ASN A 41 36.53 18.01 13.88
C ASN A 41 36.25 17.77 12.39
N THR A 42 36.88 16.75 11.80
CA THR A 42 36.67 16.39 10.40
C THR A 42 35.55 15.36 10.27
N TYR A 43 34.54 15.64 9.44
CA TYR A 43 33.45 14.71 9.14
C TYR A 43 33.45 14.34 7.66
N LEU A 44 33.05 13.10 7.37
CA LEU A 44 32.80 12.64 6.01
C LEU A 44 31.31 12.72 5.74
N LEU A 45 30.93 13.35 4.63
CA LEU A 45 29.55 13.48 4.20
C LEU A 45 29.42 12.86 2.82
N GLU A 46 28.48 11.94 2.66
CA GLU A 46 28.07 11.42 1.37
C GLU A 46 27.25 12.47 0.63
N ILE A 47 27.66 12.77 -0.61
CA ILE A 47 27.09 13.84 -1.42
C ILE A 47 26.68 13.24 -2.76
N THR A 48 25.44 13.51 -3.18
CA THR A 48 24.95 13.09 -4.50
C THR A 48 25.63 13.90 -5.61
N PRO A 49 25.77 13.36 -6.83
CA PRO A 49 26.39 14.11 -7.93
C PRO A 49 25.75 15.49 -8.17
N ALA A 50 24.42 15.59 -8.07
CA ALA A 50 23.70 16.85 -8.22
C ALA A 50 24.06 17.88 -7.12
N LEU A 51 24.17 17.44 -5.87
CA LEU A 51 24.58 18.31 -4.77
C LEU A 51 26.07 18.69 -4.88
N ALA A 52 26.93 17.79 -5.36
CA ALA A 52 28.34 18.08 -5.61
C ALA A 52 28.51 19.17 -6.68
N GLU A 53 27.76 19.11 -7.78
CA GLU A 53 27.76 20.14 -8.82
C GLU A 53 27.32 21.51 -8.26
N GLN A 54 26.31 21.52 -7.38
CA GLN A 54 25.83 22.73 -6.71
C GLN A 54 26.87 23.31 -5.74
N LEU A 55 27.56 22.47 -4.97
CA LEU A 55 28.61 22.89 -4.03
C LEU A 55 29.86 23.44 -4.73
N VAL A 56 30.17 22.95 -5.93
CA VAL A 56 31.31 23.44 -6.73
C VAL A 56 31.00 24.78 -7.40
N CYS A 57 29.72 25.11 -7.63
CA CYS A 57 29.28 26.38 -8.19
C CYS A 57 29.09 27.46 -7.11
N PRO A 58 29.99 28.45 -6.95
CA PRO A 58 30.06 29.27 -5.74
C PRO A 58 28.99 30.37 -5.59
N ASN A 59 28.20 30.66 -6.63
CA ASN A 59 27.51 31.96 -6.70
C ASN A 59 26.08 31.99 -6.14
N ASP A 60 25.39 30.85 -5.93
CA ASP A 60 23.98 30.87 -5.49
C ASP A 60 23.58 29.73 -4.53
N PHE A 61 24.50 28.83 -4.13
CA PHE A 61 24.14 27.70 -3.26
C PHE A 61 24.42 28.01 -1.79
N THR A 62 23.37 28.15 -0.99
CA THR A 62 23.44 28.23 0.47
C THR A 62 22.74 27.02 1.09
N ALA A 63 23.46 26.28 1.94
CA ALA A 63 22.90 25.19 2.72
C ALA A 63 23.20 25.41 4.21
N ASN A 64 22.18 25.28 5.04
CA ASN A 64 22.25 25.50 6.48
C ASN A 64 22.00 24.20 7.23
N ILE A 65 22.83 23.91 8.23
CA ILE A 65 22.59 22.78 9.14
C ILE A 65 21.73 23.28 10.31
N LYS A 66 20.55 22.68 10.47
CA LYS A 66 19.58 23.00 11.52
C LYS A 66 19.35 21.77 12.41
N SER A 67 18.89 21.97 13.64
CA SER A 67 18.56 20.88 14.58
C SER A 67 17.20 21.12 15.23
N GLU A 68 16.52 20.03 15.60
CA GLU A 68 15.29 20.13 16.39
C GLU A 68 15.62 20.47 17.86
N GLY A 69 15.69 21.76 18.17
CA GLY A 69 15.73 22.28 19.54
C GLY A 69 16.96 23.12 19.87
N CYS A 70 16.77 24.18 20.66
CA CYS A 70 17.82 25.13 21.03
C CYS A 70 18.78 24.66 22.15
N LYS A 71 18.75 23.39 22.57
CA LYS A 71 19.49 22.94 23.77
C LYS A 71 20.13 21.56 23.59
N GLY A 72 21.37 21.55 23.09
CA GLY A 72 22.45 20.56 23.27
C GLY A 72 22.09 19.14 23.70
N GLY A 73 21.08 18.52 23.09
CA GLY A 73 20.68 17.13 23.29
C GLY A 73 20.94 16.30 22.04
N ASP A 74 20.62 15.02 22.12
CA ASP A 74 20.75 14.02 21.05
C ASP A 74 19.68 14.21 19.95
N SER A 75 19.50 15.46 19.51
CA SER A 75 18.51 15.87 18.52
C SER A 75 19.03 15.63 17.11
N ALA A 76 18.14 15.16 16.22
CA ALA A 76 18.48 14.98 14.81
C ALA A 76 18.94 16.30 14.17
N ALA A 77 19.94 16.20 13.30
CA ALA A 77 20.45 17.29 12.49
C ALA A 77 19.94 17.17 11.04
N PHE A 78 19.73 18.32 10.41
CA PHE A 78 19.15 18.42 9.08
C PHE A 78 19.95 19.40 8.23
N LEU A 79 20.20 19.05 6.98
CA LEU A 79 20.76 19.93 5.96
C LEU A 79 19.59 20.52 5.15
N CYS A 80 19.39 21.83 5.26
CA CYS A 80 18.35 22.55 4.54
C CYS A 80 18.98 23.45 3.47
N ASN A 81 18.58 23.29 2.21
CA ASN A 81 18.84 24.29 1.17
C ASN A 81 17.57 25.14 0.95
N GLY A 82 17.54 25.98 -0.10
CA GLY A 82 16.37 26.83 -0.37
C GLY A 82 15.08 26.06 -0.71
N ALA A 83 15.19 24.82 -1.20
CA ALA A 83 14.07 24.03 -1.73
C ALA A 83 13.76 22.75 -0.94
N THR A 84 14.79 22.06 -0.42
CA THR A 84 14.67 20.71 0.16
C THR A 84 15.39 20.58 1.49
N THR A 85 14.88 19.66 2.33
CA THR A 85 15.50 19.26 3.59
C THR A 85 15.92 17.80 3.58
N GLN A 86 17.13 17.54 4.07
CA GLN A 86 17.71 16.20 4.19
C GLN A 86 18.13 15.96 5.64
N ARG A 87 17.82 14.79 6.18
CA ARG A 87 18.27 14.35 7.51
C ARG A 87 19.68 13.81 7.41
N LEU A 88 20.53 14.20 8.36
CA LEU A 88 21.87 13.65 8.52
C LEU A 88 21.79 12.36 9.36
N LEU A 89 22.28 11.25 8.80
CA LEU A 89 22.38 9.96 9.49
C LEU A 89 23.84 9.53 9.60
N GLU A 90 24.22 9.06 10.79
CA GLU A 90 25.56 8.55 11.05
C GLU A 90 25.62 7.05 10.71
N VAL A 91 26.53 6.68 9.80
CA VAL A 91 26.69 5.30 9.31
C VAL A 91 28.10 4.81 9.61
N GLU A 92 28.18 3.70 10.34
CA GLU A 92 29.44 3.05 10.69
C GLU A 92 29.90 2.09 9.58
N THR A 93 31.18 2.16 9.24
CA THR A 93 31.82 1.29 8.26
C THR A 93 32.64 0.22 8.95
N SER A 94 32.60 -1.01 8.43
CA SER A 94 33.47 -2.11 8.90
C SER A 94 34.95 -1.90 8.59
N ASN A 95 35.27 -1.00 7.66
CA ASN A 95 36.63 -0.63 7.28
C ASN A 95 37.01 0.72 7.90
N SER A 96 38.31 0.91 8.15
CA SER A 96 38.87 2.22 8.49
C SER A 96 39.20 3.00 7.21
N LEU A 97 38.61 4.19 7.08
CA LEU A 97 38.86 5.15 6.01
C LEU A 97 40.02 6.05 6.40
N LEU A 98 41.06 6.09 5.55
CA LEU A 98 42.23 6.93 5.76
C LEU A 98 42.16 8.15 4.85
N LEU A 99 42.09 9.34 5.45
CA LEU A 99 42.14 10.60 4.72
C LEU A 99 43.60 11.01 4.56
N VAL A 100 44.13 10.82 3.36
CA VAL A 100 45.51 11.14 3.02
C VAL A 100 45.52 12.16 1.88
N PRO A 101 45.73 13.46 2.16
CA PRO A 101 45.76 14.47 1.12
C PRO A 101 46.91 14.22 0.13
N ASP A 102 46.65 14.50 -1.14
CA ASP A 102 47.60 14.37 -2.25
C ASP A 102 48.24 12.97 -2.41
N LEU A 103 47.57 11.93 -1.92
CA LEU A 103 47.98 10.54 -2.14
C LEU A 103 47.81 10.19 -3.62
N LYS A 104 48.90 9.81 -4.27
CA LYS A 104 48.85 9.42 -5.69
C LYS A 104 48.47 7.94 -5.78
N ILE A 105 47.28 7.67 -6.33
CA ILE A 105 46.81 6.32 -6.63
C ILE A 105 46.94 6.09 -8.16
N PRO A 106 47.48 4.95 -8.63
CA PRO A 106 47.63 4.71 -10.06
C PRO A 106 46.27 4.32 -10.68
N GLU A 107 45.54 5.27 -11.28
CA GLU A 107 44.24 5.01 -11.93
C GLU A 107 44.33 4.90 -13.48
N SER A 108 45.50 5.09 -14.10
CA SER A 108 45.72 4.95 -15.55
C SER A 108 47.16 4.47 -15.84
N PRO A 109 47.48 3.91 -17.04
CA PRO A 109 48.66 3.09 -17.23
C PRO A 109 49.96 3.85 -16.95
N LEU A 110 50.87 3.14 -16.28
CA LEU A 110 52.10 3.56 -15.59
C LEU A 110 53.03 4.58 -16.28
N ASP A 111 52.88 4.82 -17.57
CA ASP A 111 53.96 5.36 -18.41
C ASP A 111 54.11 6.89 -18.38
N LYS A 112 53.17 7.64 -17.79
CA LYS A 112 53.20 9.12 -17.79
C LYS A 112 53.44 9.78 -16.44
N PHE A 113 53.20 9.10 -15.31
CA PHE A 113 53.28 9.72 -13.98
C PHE A 113 54.62 9.52 -13.27
N TRP A 114 55.36 8.49 -13.64
CA TRP A 114 56.61 8.10 -12.97
C TRP A 114 57.84 8.19 -13.88
N SER A 115 57.73 8.90 -15.00
CA SER A 115 58.78 9.15 -16.00
C SER A 115 59.80 10.19 -15.50
N VAL A 116 60.32 10.02 -14.29
CA VAL A 116 61.43 10.79 -13.74
C VAL A 116 62.63 9.86 -13.62
N ASP A 117 63.81 10.32 -14.06
CA ASP A 117 65.03 9.49 -14.10
C ASP A 117 65.61 9.15 -12.73
N GLU A 118 65.11 9.76 -11.64
CA GLU A 118 65.58 9.55 -10.27
C GLU A 118 64.47 9.06 -9.32
N PRO A 119 64.77 8.12 -8.40
CA PRO A 119 63.82 7.60 -7.43
C PRO A 119 63.35 8.70 -6.46
N ARG A 120 62.06 9.03 -6.47
CA ARG A 120 61.47 10.05 -5.57
C ARG A 120 60.73 9.40 -4.40
N ILE A 121 61.20 9.68 -3.18
CA ILE A 121 60.49 9.31 -1.94
C ILE A 121 59.70 10.52 -1.47
N THR A 122 58.38 10.38 -1.37
CA THR A 122 57.50 11.43 -0.85
C THR A 122 56.82 10.94 0.40
N GLU A 123 56.96 11.69 1.50
CA GLU A 123 56.25 11.40 2.74
C GLU A 123 54.83 12.00 2.69
N ARG A 124 53.84 11.20 3.09
CA ARG A 124 52.43 11.56 3.16
C ARG A 124 51.91 11.26 4.55
N THR A 125 51.30 12.25 5.18
CA THR A 125 50.71 12.11 6.51
C THR A 125 49.24 11.76 6.37
N ILE A 126 48.78 10.75 7.11
CA ILE A 126 47.37 10.46 7.31
C ILE A 126 46.82 11.62 8.14
N ALA A 127 45.95 12.42 7.53
CA ALA A 127 45.32 13.57 8.16
C ALA A 127 44.28 13.13 9.19
N SER A 128 43.50 12.11 8.87
CA SER A 128 42.48 11.56 9.78
C SER A 128 42.10 10.12 9.44
N ILE A 129 41.70 9.36 10.45
CA ILE A 129 41.16 8.01 10.36
C ILE A 129 39.68 8.06 10.78
N LYS A 130 38.80 7.57 9.92
CA LYS A 130 37.35 7.55 10.15
C LYS A 130 36.80 6.14 10.01
N SER A 131 35.90 5.76 10.90
CA SER A 131 35.09 4.54 10.80
C SER A 131 33.62 4.85 10.58
N VAL A 132 33.29 6.12 10.33
CA VAL A 132 31.93 6.63 10.26
C VAL A 132 31.88 7.73 9.20
N TYR A 133 30.77 7.77 8.46
CA TYR A 133 30.41 8.88 7.59
C TYR A 133 28.95 9.28 7.80
N LEU A 134 28.59 10.46 7.31
CA LEU A 134 27.25 11.00 7.36
C LEU A 134 26.56 10.78 6.01
N GLU A 135 25.36 10.22 6.03
CA GLU A 135 24.49 10.05 4.88
C GLU A 135 23.37 11.10 4.89
N LEU A 136 22.95 11.55 3.69
CA LEU A 136 21.85 12.49 3.50
C LEU A 136 20.59 11.76 3.06
N VAL A 137 19.58 11.70 3.93
CA VAL A 137 18.28 11.09 3.61
C VAL A 137 17.25 12.19 3.36
N PRO A 138 16.66 12.30 2.16
CA PRO A 138 15.63 13.29 1.89
C PRO A 138 14.37 13.02 2.72
N ILE A 139 13.81 14.07 3.32
CA ILE A 139 12.60 13.98 4.14
C ILE A 139 11.65 15.11 3.79
N ARG A 140 10.34 14.91 4.00
CA ARG A 140 9.40 16.03 4.05
C ARG A 140 9.53 16.72 5.40
N ALA A 141 9.85 18.00 5.36
CA ALA A 141 9.89 18.89 6.51
C ALA A 141 8.98 20.11 6.24
N PRO A 142 8.65 20.92 7.26
CA PRO A 142 8.72 20.56 8.68
C PRO A 142 7.65 19.52 9.06
N SER A 143 7.85 18.87 10.20
CA SER A 143 6.81 18.05 10.84
C SER A 143 5.53 18.88 11.06
N LEU A 144 4.47 18.55 10.32
CA LEU A 144 3.19 19.27 10.39
C LEU A 144 2.62 19.23 11.81
N ARG A 145 2.78 18.12 12.51
CA ARG A 145 2.32 17.95 13.89
C ARG A 145 3.07 18.87 14.85
N LYS A 146 4.40 18.90 14.79
CA LYS A 146 5.21 19.76 15.67
C LYS A 146 4.98 21.24 15.37
N LEU A 147 4.87 21.62 14.09
CA LEU A 147 4.54 22.99 13.70
C LEU A 147 3.16 23.40 14.21
N LYS A 148 2.14 22.54 14.07
CA LYS A 148 0.80 22.75 14.63
C LYS A 148 0.84 22.91 16.16
N GLN A 149 1.60 22.06 16.86
CA GLN A 149 1.77 22.15 18.32
C GLN A 149 2.50 23.41 18.77
N LEU A 150 3.48 23.88 17.99
CA LEU A 150 4.24 25.11 18.26
C LEU A 150 3.34 26.36 18.15
N LEU A 151 2.43 26.36 17.17
CA LEU A 151 1.56 27.50 16.87
C LEU A 151 0.20 27.46 17.57
N LEU A 152 -0.19 26.32 18.16
CA LEU A 152 -1.43 26.15 18.92
C LEU A 152 -1.62 27.21 20.02
N PRO A 153 -0.60 27.54 20.85
CA PRO A 153 -0.73 28.57 21.88
C PRO A 153 -0.96 29.97 21.29
N SER A 154 -0.47 30.19 20.07
CA SER A 154 -0.66 31.43 19.32
C SER A 154 -1.84 31.38 18.35
N SER A 155 -2.80 30.45 18.50
CA SER A 155 -3.97 30.36 17.61
C SER A 155 -4.78 31.67 17.60
N PHE A 156 -5.31 32.06 16.45
CA PHE A 156 -6.10 33.30 16.35
C PHE A 156 -7.48 33.12 16.99
N SER A 157 -7.79 33.91 18.02
CA SER A 157 -9.02 33.75 18.82
C SER A 157 -10.11 34.77 18.49
N SER A 158 -9.80 36.03 18.14
CA SER A 158 -10.74 37.05 17.63
C SER A 158 -10.09 38.43 17.56
N HIS A 159 -10.42 39.23 16.54
CA HIS A 159 -10.05 40.66 16.50
C HIS A 159 -10.73 41.50 17.60
N ILE A 160 -11.82 41.01 18.22
CA ILE A 160 -12.58 41.72 19.27
C ILE A 160 -12.09 41.34 20.68
N GLU A 161 -11.66 40.09 20.89
CA GLU A 161 -11.17 39.62 22.20
C GLU A 161 -9.69 39.98 22.43
N GLU A 162 -8.90 40.16 21.36
CA GLU A 162 -7.48 40.51 21.44
C GLU A 162 -7.22 41.93 21.98
N ASP A 163 -8.14 42.87 21.77
CA ASP A 163 -8.05 44.22 22.37
C ASP A 163 -8.16 44.19 23.91
N TYR A 164 -8.80 43.16 24.48
CA TYR A 164 -8.94 42.96 25.92
C TYR A 164 -7.90 41.99 26.51
N ALA A 165 -7.21 41.20 25.68
CA ALA A 165 -6.26 40.16 26.11
C ALA A 165 -4.81 40.64 26.30
N LYS A 166 -4.51 41.90 26.00
CA LYS A 166 -3.17 42.51 26.11
C LYS A 166 -2.53 42.46 27.51
N ASP A 167 -3.28 42.10 28.56
CA ASP A 167 -2.81 42.08 29.96
C ASP A 167 -2.63 40.67 30.60
N GLY A 168 -2.83 39.57 29.87
CA GLY A 168 -3.07 38.26 30.52
C GLY A 168 -2.05 37.13 30.35
N ALA A 169 -1.48 36.92 29.16
CA ALA A 169 -0.64 35.74 28.89
C ALA A 169 0.47 36.06 27.88
N SER A 170 1.70 35.68 28.22
CA SER A 170 2.87 35.75 27.34
C SER A 170 2.78 34.66 26.27
N ASP A 171 1.81 34.75 25.36
CA ASP A 171 1.77 33.89 24.19
C ASP A 171 2.95 34.27 23.29
N LYS A 172 3.84 33.31 23.04
CA LYS A 172 4.99 33.52 22.14
C LYS A 172 4.47 33.54 20.72
N PHE A 173 4.44 34.73 20.13
CA PHE A 173 4.18 34.90 18.71
C PHE A 173 5.48 34.68 17.94
N PHE A 174 5.37 34.05 16.77
CA PHE A 174 6.50 33.76 15.90
C PHE A 174 6.31 34.48 14.58
N THR A 175 7.35 35.15 14.09
CA THR A 175 7.40 35.66 12.72
C THR A 175 7.79 34.56 11.74
N PHE A 176 7.59 34.79 10.43
CA PHE A 176 8.01 33.84 9.40
C PHE A 176 9.52 33.56 9.47
N GLU A 177 10.32 34.59 9.69
CA GLU A 177 11.78 34.49 9.81
C GLU A 177 12.20 33.69 11.06
N GLU A 178 11.53 33.91 12.18
CA GLU A 178 11.78 33.16 13.42
C GLU A 178 11.40 31.68 13.29
N LEU A 179 10.31 31.36 12.59
CA LEU A 179 9.95 29.98 12.26
C LEU A 179 10.99 29.35 11.34
N GLY A 180 11.45 30.09 10.32
CA GLY A 180 12.50 29.64 9.42
C GLY A 180 13.82 29.32 10.12
N LEU A 181 14.14 30.03 11.22
CA LEU A 181 15.34 29.76 12.03
C LEU A 181 15.14 28.63 13.06
N SER A 182 13.96 28.56 13.68
CA SER A 182 13.68 27.61 14.77
C SER A 182 13.28 26.22 14.29
N VAL A 183 12.66 26.11 13.12
CA VAL A 183 12.16 24.85 12.57
C VAL A 183 13.12 24.36 11.47
N PRO A 184 13.57 23.09 11.52
CA PRO A 184 14.45 22.55 10.49
C PRO A 184 13.67 22.22 9.21
N CYS A 185 13.58 23.21 8.33
CA CYS A 185 12.99 23.08 6.99
C CYS A 185 13.57 24.10 6.01
N SER A 186 13.33 23.87 4.72
CA SER A 186 13.56 24.87 3.66
C SER A 186 12.45 25.91 3.66
N GLU A 187 12.66 27.03 2.96
CA GLU A 187 11.65 28.09 2.86
C GLU A 187 10.41 27.62 2.09
N THR A 188 10.60 26.91 0.97
CA THR A 188 9.50 26.35 0.17
C THR A 188 8.68 25.32 0.93
N GLU A 189 9.34 24.47 1.71
CA GLU A 189 8.71 23.47 2.58
C GLU A 189 7.91 24.11 3.71
N LEU A 190 8.44 25.20 4.30
CA LEU A 190 7.71 25.96 5.32
C LEU A 190 6.44 26.58 4.74
N LEU A 191 6.52 27.18 3.54
CA LEU A 191 5.35 27.72 2.84
C LEU A 191 4.31 26.65 2.53
N TYR A 192 4.75 25.47 2.10
CA TYR A 192 3.88 24.31 1.91
C TYR A 192 3.18 23.91 3.21
N ALA A 193 3.91 23.80 4.32
CA ALA A 193 3.34 23.45 5.61
C ALA A 193 2.36 24.51 6.14
N MET A 194 2.67 25.80 5.91
CA MET A 194 1.76 26.90 6.21
C MET A 194 0.47 26.81 5.41
N ASP A 195 0.56 26.47 4.12
CA ASP A 195 -0.63 26.21 3.30
C ASP A 195 -1.41 25.02 3.87
N ARG A 196 -0.76 23.90 4.12
CA ARG A 196 -1.43 22.67 4.57
C ARG A 196 -2.17 22.84 5.91
N LEU A 197 -1.61 23.64 6.83
CA LEU A 197 -2.16 23.93 8.16
C LEU A 197 -3.05 25.18 8.21
N ASN A 198 -3.30 25.85 7.08
CA ASN A 198 -4.00 27.14 7.01
C ASN A 198 -3.42 28.18 7.98
N ILE A 199 -2.09 28.28 8.02
CA ILE A 199 -1.38 29.31 8.78
C ILE A 199 -1.39 30.61 7.99
N PHE A 200 -1.66 31.72 8.67
CA PHE A 200 -1.83 33.04 8.06
C PHE A 200 -1.05 34.10 8.86
N LEU A 201 -0.86 35.29 8.30
CA LEU A 201 -0.15 36.38 8.97
C LEU A 201 -1.13 37.36 9.63
N TRP A 202 -0.99 37.60 10.93
CA TRP A 202 -1.72 38.62 11.65
C TRP A 202 -0.73 39.52 12.39
N GLU A 203 -0.73 40.82 12.09
CA GLU A 203 0.21 41.79 12.66
C GLU A 203 1.70 41.36 12.55
N GLY A 204 2.08 40.74 11.43
CA GLY A 204 3.44 40.24 11.20
C GLY A 204 3.78 38.92 11.89
N CYS A 205 2.84 38.32 12.62
CA CYS A 205 3.01 37.04 13.32
C CYS A 205 2.25 35.90 12.62
N CYS A 206 2.82 34.71 12.60
CA CYS A 206 2.19 33.50 12.05
C CYS A 206 1.13 32.94 13.02
N ARG A 207 -0.09 32.74 12.53
CA ARG A 207 -1.25 32.29 13.29
C ARG A 207 -1.93 31.11 12.63
N LEU A 208 -2.35 30.13 13.42
CA LEU A 208 -3.04 28.94 12.92
C LEU A 208 -4.55 29.15 12.90
N PHE A 209 -5.20 28.74 11.81
CA PHE A 209 -6.66 28.71 11.68
C PHE A 209 -7.19 27.36 12.23
N GLN A 210 -7.49 27.28 13.53
CA GLN A 210 -7.75 26.00 14.22
C GLN A 210 -9.23 25.61 14.23
N LEU A 211 -9.56 24.46 13.64
CA LEU A 211 -10.93 23.90 13.54
C LEU A 211 -11.50 23.38 14.86
N ASP A 212 -10.66 23.10 15.85
CA ASP A 212 -11.07 22.46 17.11
C ASP A 212 -10.86 23.37 18.33
N TYR A 213 -11.91 24.07 18.76
CA TYR A 213 -12.35 24.08 20.17
C TYR A 213 -13.77 24.66 20.33
N ILE A 214 -14.73 23.77 20.64
CA ILE A 214 -16.20 23.99 20.71
C ILE A 214 -16.63 24.80 21.96
N SER A 215 -15.88 25.81 22.39
CA SER A 215 -16.37 26.64 23.51
C SER A 215 -15.98 28.11 23.43
N ARG A 216 -14.93 28.46 22.71
CA ARG A 216 -14.57 29.84 22.39
C ARG A 216 -13.91 29.88 21.03
N CYS A 217 -14.68 30.37 20.06
CA CYS A 217 -14.23 31.31 19.05
C CYS A 217 -13.35 30.80 17.87
N HIS A 218 -13.86 31.07 16.65
CA HIS A 218 -13.11 31.66 15.51
C HIS A 218 -12.51 30.83 14.36
N CYS A 219 -12.62 29.50 14.31
CA CYS A 219 -12.60 28.82 12.99
C CYS A 219 -13.86 29.13 12.15
N VAL A 220 -14.88 29.60 12.86
CA VAL A 220 -16.09 30.20 12.34
C VAL A 220 -15.78 31.45 11.50
N LEU A 221 -14.65 32.16 11.68
CA LEU A 221 -14.43 33.45 11.00
C LEU A 221 -14.22 33.30 9.49
N ALA A 222 -13.30 32.46 9.02
CA ALA A 222 -13.13 32.24 7.58
C ALA A 222 -14.38 31.60 6.96
N LEU A 223 -15.05 30.67 7.66
CA LEU A 223 -16.30 30.11 7.17
C LEU A 223 -17.42 31.17 7.12
N GLN A 224 -17.52 32.06 8.10
CA GLN A 224 -18.46 33.18 8.14
C GLN A 224 -18.15 34.21 7.07
N VAL A 225 -16.88 34.52 6.83
CA VAL A 225 -16.46 35.41 5.75
C VAL A 225 -16.80 34.79 4.40
N ILE A 226 -16.48 33.51 4.20
CA ILE A 226 -16.83 32.77 2.99
C ILE A 226 -18.36 32.75 2.81
N GLN A 227 -19.11 32.46 3.88
CA GLN A 227 -20.58 32.49 3.85
C GLN A 227 -21.09 33.89 3.51
N ALA A 228 -20.59 34.94 4.16
CA ALA A 228 -20.97 36.32 3.88
C ALA A 228 -20.64 36.75 2.44
N ILE A 229 -19.53 36.24 1.89
CA ILE A 229 -19.17 36.43 0.47
C ILE A 229 -20.24 35.81 -0.45
N PHE A 230 -20.67 34.58 -0.18
CA PHE A 230 -21.69 33.90 -0.97
C PHE A 230 -23.11 34.45 -0.74
N ASP A 231 -23.46 34.81 0.49
CA ASP A 231 -24.73 35.47 0.82
C ASP A 231 -24.85 36.80 0.04
N MET A 232 -23.77 37.58 -0.02
CA MET A 232 -23.73 38.79 -0.86
C MET A 232 -23.87 38.45 -2.35
N ALA A 233 -23.27 37.36 -2.83
CA ALA A 233 -23.39 36.92 -4.22
C ALA A 233 -24.83 36.54 -4.57
N ASP A 234 -25.52 35.86 -3.64
CA ASP A 234 -26.91 35.45 -3.77
C ASP A 234 -27.85 36.68 -3.73
N GLU A 235 -27.60 37.65 -2.85
CA GLU A 235 -28.33 38.92 -2.78
C GLU A 235 -28.29 39.70 -4.11
N ILE A 236 -27.14 39.69 -4.78
CA ILE A 236 -26.97 40.36 -6.09
C ILE A 236 -27.29 39.42 -7.27
N SER A 237 -27.71 38.18 -7.01
CA SER A 237 -28.00 37.15 -8.01
C SER A 237 -26.84 36.92 -9.00
N LEU A 238 -25.61 36.95 -8.51
CA LEU A 238 -24.40 36.73 -9.31
C LEU A 238 -24.21 35.24 -9.56
N ASP A 239 -24.21 34.84 -10.84
CA ASP A 239 -23.78 33.50 -11.24
C ASP A 239 -22.24 33.43 -11.24
N TRP A 240 -21.69 33.27 -10.05
CA TRP A 240 -20.25 33.22 -9.82
C TRP A 240 -19.59 32.00 -10.48
N SER A 241 -20.35 30.95 -10.81
CA SER A 241 -19.84 29.75 -11.47
C SER A 241 -19.38 30.06 -12.91
N GLN A 242 -20.17 30.85 -13.63
CA GLN A 242 -19.91 31.23 -15.02
C GLN A 242 -19.12 32.54 -15.14
N THR A 243 -19.50 33.55 -14.36
CA THR A 243 -18.98 34.93 -14.53
C THR A 243 -17.83 35.27 -13.60
N GLY A 244 -17.71 34.56 -12.46
CA GLY A 244 -16.74 34.86 -11.41
C GLY A 244 -17.02 36.20 -10.71
N PHE A 245 -16.27 36.50 -9.65
CA PHE A 245 -16.36 37.76 -8.93
C PHE A 245 -15.51 38.82 -9.64
N ALA A 246 -16.16 39.83 -10.22
CA ALA A 246 -15.51 40.80 -11.11
C ALA A 246 -14.58 41.80 -10.39
N ASP A 247 -14.92 42.22 -9.16
CA ASP A 247 -14.12 43.13 -8.36
C ASP A 247 -14.01 42.64 -6.89
N PRO A 248 -12.88 42.02 -6.52
CA PRO A 248 -12.63 41.59 -5.15
C PRO A 248 -12.57 42.76 -4.16
N GLN A 249 -12.20 43.96 -4.61
CA GLN A 249 -12.00 45.10 -3.73
C GLN A 249 -13.33 45.67 -3.23
N ASP A 250 -14.37 45.71 -4.07
CA ASP A 250 -15.72 46.12 -3.66
C ASP A 250 -16.25 45.22 -2.54
N MET A 251 -16.00 43.91 -2.63
CA MET A 251 -16.41 42.93 -1.62
C MET A 251 -15.66 43.14 -0.30
N ILE A 252 -14.36 43.43 -0.36
CA ILE A 252 -13.56 43.74 0.83
C ILE A 252 -14.08 45.01 1.50
N VAL A 253 -14.36 46.08 0.75
CA VAL A 253 -14.89 47.34 1.29
C VAL A 253 -16.25 47.16 1.96
N ARG A 254 -17.12 46.32 1.38
CA ARG A 254 -18.43 46.00 1.97
C ARG A 254 -18.32 45.20 3.27
N LEU A 255 -17.33 44.29 3.35
CA LEU A 255 -17.12 43.42 4.51
C LEU A 255 -16.17 44.01 5.56
N GLU A 256 -15.46 45.09 5.27
CA GLU A 256 -14.53 45.77 6.17
C GLU A 256 -15.19 46.23 7.48
N GLY A 257 -16.50 46.52 7.45
CA GLY A 257 -17.27 46.86 8.64
C GLY A 257 -17.56 45.68 9.58
N LEU A 258 -17.37 44.45 9.11
CA LEU A 258 -17.64 43.21 9.86
C LEU A 258 -16.35 42.43 10.18
N TYR A 259 -15.34 42.52 9.31
CA TYR A 259 -14.11 41.75 9.39
C TYR A 259 -12.89 42.61 9.03
N PRO A 260 -11.73 42.40 9.68
CA PRO A 260 -10.51 43.12 9.36
C PRO A 260 -10.09 42.93 7.89
N PRO A 261 -9.66 44.00 7.18
CA PRO A 261 -9.19 43.91 5.81
C PRO A 261 -8.09 42.87 5.62
N SER A 262 -7.10 42.79 6.51
CA SER A 262 -5.99 41.82 6.42
C SER A 262 -6.46 40.37 6.35
N VAL A 263 -7.50 40.01 7.12
CA VAL A 263 -8.14 38.69 7.10
C VAL A 263 -8.89 38.46 5.79
N LEU A 264 -9.67 39.45 5.35
CA LEU A 264 -10.41 39.37 4.08
C LEU A 264 -9.46 39.13 2.89
N HIS A 265 -8.36 39.88 2.80
CA HIS A 265 -7.36 39.74 1.74
C HIS A 265 -6.77 38.33 1.72
N GLN A 266 -6.42 37.78 2.87
CA GLN A 266 -5.82 36.45 2.96
C GLN A 266 -6.82 35.32 2.65
N ILE A 267 -8.08 35.46 3.04
CA ILE A 267 -9.15 34.52 2.66
C ILE A 267 -9.34 34.51 1.14
N PHE A 268 -9.38 35.70 0.52
CA PHE A 268 -9.48 35.83 -0.94
C PHE A 268 -8.30 35.18 -1.66
N GLN A 269 -7.07 35.41 -1.20
CA GLN A 269 -5.87 34.79 -1.79
C GLN A 269 -5.86 33.26 -1.66
N ARG A 270 -6.47 32.72 -0.60
CA ARG A 270 -6.37 31.31 -0.23
C ARG A 270 -7.49 30.44 -0.79
N PHE A 271 -8.71 30.97 -0.82
CA PHE A 271 -9.91 30.25 -1.26
C PHE A 271 -10.43 30.68 -2.62
N PHE A 272 -9.79 31.66 -3.27
CA PHE A 272 -10.14 32.08 -4.63
C PHE A 272 -8.89 32.06 -5.52
N TYR A 273 -9.12 31.89 -6.82
CA TYR A 273 -8.08 31.82 -7.83
C TYR A 273 -8.49 32.61 -9.07
N ARG A 274 -7.53 32.83 -9.97
CA ARG A 274 -7.78 33.50 -11.25
C ARG A 274 -7.56 32.54 -12.41
N LYS A 275 -8.55 32.38 -13.29
CA LYS A 275 -8.45 31.53 -14.49
C LYS A 275 -7.46 32.10 -15.50
N ARG A 276 -6.66 31.25 -16.16
CA ARG A 276 -5.65 31.70 -17.16
C ARG A 276 -6.29 32.37 -18.38
N CYS A 277 -7.49 31.93 -18.76
CA CYS A 277 -8.19 32.35 -19.99
C CYS A 277 -9.29 33.40 -19.75
N ALA A 278 -9.48 33.91 -18.53
CA ALA A 278 -10.50 34.91 -18.28
C ALA A 278 -10.10 36.26 -18.90
N GLN A 279 -10.91 36.74 -19.86
CA GLN A 279 -10.76 38.07 -20.49
C GLN A 279 -10.90 39.24 -19.48
N PHE A 280 -11.44 38.96 -18.29
CA PHE A 280 -11.68 39.92 -17.22
C PHE A 280 -10.87 39.58 -15.96
N LYS A 281 -10.69 40.55 -15.04
CA LYS A 281 -10.02 40.38 -13.73
C LYS A 281 -10.83 39.52 -12.73
N ALA A 282 -11.78 38.72 -13.22
CA ALA A 282 -12.67 37.94 -12.37
C ALA A 282 -11.92 36.85 -11.61
N ILE A 283 -12.28 36.67 -10.34
CA ILE A 283 -11.78 35.59 -9.47
C ILE A 283 -12.86 34.53 -9.29
N PHE A 284 -12.45 33.29 -9.12
CA PHE A 284 -13.33 32.13 -8.97
C PHE A 284 -13.03 31.43 -7.64
N PRO A 285 -14.05 30.87 -6.96
CA PRO A 285 -13.82 30.12 -5.73
C PRO A 285 -13.12 28.79 -6.01
N ARG A 286 -12.27 28.37 -5.08
CA ARG A 286 -11.61 27.06 -5.06
C ARG A 286 -12.55 26.04 -4.42
N ASN A 287 -13.42 25.45 -5.24
CA ASN A 287 -14.49 24.54 -4.81
C ASN A 287 -13.95 23.43 -3.90
N GLY A 288 -12.89 22.72 -4.30
CA GLY A 288 -12.29 21.65 -3.50
C GLY A 288 -11.81 22.09 -2.12
N LYS A 289 -11.14 23.26 -2.03
CA LYS A 289 -10.66 23.81 -0.73
C LYS A 289 -11.81 24.23 0.18
N ILE A 290 -12.86 24.85 -0.38
CA ILE A 290 -14.03 25.31 0.38
C ILE A 290 -14.87 24.12 0.86
N CYS A 291 -15.18 23.17 -0.03
CA CYS A 291 -15.92 21.95 0.33
C CYS A 291 -15.18 21.14 1.42
N ARG A 292 -13.85 21.03 1.31
CA ARG A 292 -13.00 20.39 2.33
C ARG A 292 -13.11 21.12 3.67
N LEU A 293 -12.96 22.45 3.69
CA LEU A 293 -13.06 23.24 4.92
C LEU A 293 -14.41 23.05 5.63
N ILE A 294 -15.52 23.07 4.88
CA ILE A 294 -16.87 22.87 5.41
C ILE A 294 -17.02 21.46 5.98
N GLY A 295 -16.55 20.44 5.25
CA GLY A 295 -16.62 19.05 5.70
C GLY A 295 -15.80 18.79 6.96
N GLU A 296 -14.57 19.33 7.02
CA GLU A 296 -13.72 19.26 8.22
C GLU A 296 -14.38 19.96 9.41
N ASN A 297 -15.00 21.13 9.21
CA ASN A 297 -15.71 21.85 10.26
C ASN A 297 -16.91 21.04 10.80
N LEU A 298 -17.74 20.45 9.93
CA LEU A 298 -18.86 19.60 10.35
C LEU A 298 -18.40 18.39 11.18
N LEU A 299 -17.28 17.76 10.77
CA LEU A 299 -16.72 16.61 11.47
C LEU A 299 -15.99 16.99 12.77
N SER A 300 -15.39 18.18 12.84
CA SER A 300 -14.73 18.69 14.05
C SER A 300 -15.70 18.82 15.23
N ILE A 301 -16.94 19.23 14.94
CA ILE A 301 -17.99 19.46 15.95
C ILE A 301 -18.43 18.13 16.58
N THR A 302 -18.79 17.14 15.75
CA THR A 302 -19.40 15.90 16.23
C THR A 302 -18.37 14.81 16.52
N ARG A 303 -17.13 14.94 16.00
CA ARG A 303 -16.03 13.94 15.96
C ARG A 303 -16.37 12.66 15.20
N LYS A 304 -17.58 12.13 15.36
CA LYS A 304 -18.13 10.95 14.69
C LYS A 304 -19.58 11.22 14.27
N PHE A 305 -19.88 11.06 12.99
CA PHE A 305 -21.17 11.38 12.39
C PHE A 305 -21.74 10.14 11.68
N ALA A 306 -23.05 9.93 11.74
CA ALA A 306 -23.71 8.91 10.91
C ALA A 306 -23.51 9.22 9.42
N PHE A 307 -23.13 8.22 8.62
CA PHE A 307 -22.64 8.47 7.26
C PHE A 307 -23.67 9.15 6.35
N SER A 308 -24.92 8.65 6.31
CA SER A 308 -25.99 9.24 5.49
C SER A 308 -26.26 10.68 5.88
N ASP A 309 -26.43 10.91 7.18
CA ASP A 309 -26.82 12.20 7.73
C ASP A 309 -25.71 13.23 7.50
N PHE A 310 -24.45 12.80 7.58
CA PHE A 310 -23.30 13.64 7.27
C PHE A 310 -23.32 14.11 5.83
N ILE A 311 -23.51 13.20 4.86
CA ILE A 311 -23.53 13.56 3.43
C ILE A 311 -24.66 14.56 3.16
N SER A 312 -25.87 14.30 3.66
CA SER A 312 -27.01 15.21 3.48
C SER A 312 -26.74 16.60 4.09
N VAL A 313 -26.20 16.66 5.32
CA VAL A 313 -25.85 17.94 5.96
C VAL A 313 -24.71 18.66 5.23
N TRP A 314 -23.70 17.92 4.77
CA TRP A 314 -22.57 18.49 4.05
C TRP A 314 -23.01 19.09 2.71
N CYS A 315 -23.81 18.36 1.93
CA CYS A 315 -24.41 18.87 0.69
C CYS A 315 -25.32 20.08 0.92
N ALA A 316 -26.03 20.15 2.05
CA ALA A 316 -26.89 21.28 2.38
C ALA A 316 -26.12 22.52 2.89
N THR A 317 -24.89 22.35 3.38
CA THR A 317 -24.10 23.45 3.98
C THR A 317 -23.16 24.11 2.99
N VAL A 318 -22.78 23.42 1.91
CA VAL A 318 -21.93 24.02 0.87
C VAL A 318 -22.69 25.09 0.06
N PRO A 319 -22.02 26.18 -0.38
CA PRO A 319 -22.64 27.20 -1.21
C PRO A 319 -23.25 26.64 -2.51
N HIS A 320 -24.36 27.24 -2.96
CA HIS A 320 -25.08 26.81 -4.15
C HIS A 320 -24.19 26.83 -5.40
N GLY A 321 -24.04 25.68 -6.06
CA GLY A 321 -23.17 25.52 -7.24
C GLY A 321 -21.84 24.82 -6.94
N MET A 322 -21.53 24.55 -5.66
CA MET A 322 -20.41 23.67 -5.28
C MET A 322 -20.89 22.23 -5.07
N GLN A 323 -20.05 21.27 -5.44
CA GLN A 323 -20.30 19.85 -5.23
C GLN A 323 -19.23 19.27 -4.29
N PRO A 324 -19.60 18.81 -3.08
CA PRO A 324 -18.66 18.13 -2.20
C PRO A 324 -18.37 16.72 -2.75
N ARG A 325 -17.15 16.23 -2.56
CA ARG A 325 -16.69 14.89 -2.99
C ARG A 325 -15.96 14.22 -1.84
N LEU A 326 -16.51 13.13 -1.31
CA LEU A 326 -16.04 12.49 -0.09
C LEU A 326 -14.59 12.01 -0.19
N ASN A 327 -14.27 11.23 -1.23
CA ASN A 327 -12.95 10.65 -1.40
C ASN A 327 -11.94 11.75 -1.73
N ARG A 328 -12.22 12.60 -2.72
CA ARG A 328 -11.30 13.69 -3.11
C ARG A 328 -11.06 14.73 -2.01
N HIS A 329 -12.11 15.16 -1.30
CA HIS A 329 -11.99 16.29 -0.37
C HIS A 329 -11.66 15.86 1.05
N LEU A 330 -12.11 14.69 1.51
CA LEU A 330 -11.96 14.26 2.91
C LEU A 330 -11.15 12.95 3.06
N ALA A 331 -11.63 11.83 2.51
CA ALA A 331 -11.09 10.51 2.84
C ALA A 331 -9.69 10.25 2.23
N CYS A 332 -9.53 10.43 0.93
CA CYS A 332 -8.23 10.31 0.25
C CYS A 332 -7.34 11.55 0.45
N ALA A 333 -7.87 12.62 1.06
CA ALA A 333 -7.10 13.78 1.49
C ALA A 333 -6.48 13.61 2.89
N GLY A 334 -6.73 12.49 3.57
CA GLY A 334 -6.23 12.22 4.92
C GLY A 334 -6.87 13.09 5.99
N ARG A 335 -8.17 13.40 5.86
CA ARG A 335 -8.92 14.28 6.79
C ARG A 335 -9.95 13.55 7.63
N ALA A 336 -10.49 12.47 7.09
CA ALA A 336 -11.52 11.66 7.74
C ALA A 336 -11.42 10.21 7.28
N TYR A 337 -12.09 9.31 8.00
CA TYR A 337 -12.23 7.92 7.57
C TYR A 337 -13.62 7.39 7.89
N CYS A 338 -14.04 6.38 7.14
CA CYS A 338 -15.33 5.73 7.31
C CYS A 338 -15.17 4.38 8.00
N ASP A 339 -15.90 4.17 9.09
CA ASP A 339 -15.95 2.92 9.83
C ASP A 339 -17.33 2.25 9.72
N VAL A 340 -17.32 0.92 9.73
CA VAL A 340 -18.55 0.10 9.76
C VAL A 340 -18.60 -0.60 11.12
N SER A 341 -19.62 -0.30 11.91
CA SER A 341 -19.84 -1.00 13.18
C SER A 341 -20.15 -2.47 12.94
N SER A 342 -19.33 -3.39 13.45
CA SER A 342 -19.55 -4.83 13.29
C SER A 342 -20.85 -5.32 13.96
N LEU A 343 -21.31 -4.61 14.99
CA LEU A 343 -22.52 -4.94 15.76
C LEU A 343 -23.81 -4.48 15.08
N THR A 344 -23.81 -3.26 14.51
CA THR A 344 -25.02 -2.63 13.95
C THR A 344 -25.03 -2.54 12.44
N GLN A 345 -23.91 -2.88 11.77
CA GLN A 345 -23.69 -2.67 10.32
C GLN A 345 -23.90 -1.22 9.86
N GLN A 346 -23.94 -0.27 10.80
CA GLN A 346 -24.08 1.15 10.48
C GLN A 346 -22.73 1.73 10.08
N ARG A 347 -22.77 2.57 9.05
CA ARG A 347 -21.62 3.35 8.58
C ARG A 347 -21.57 4.68 9.30
N SER A 348 -20.39 5.05 9.76
CA SER A 348 -20.10 6.37 10.30
C SER A 348 -18.83 6.92 9.68
N ILE A 349 -18.69 8.24 9.74
CA ILE A 349 -17.51 8.98 9.34
C ILE A 349 -16.92 9.66 10.56
N THR A 350 -15.60 9.57 10.72
CA THR A 350 -14.88 10.08 11.88
C THR A 350 -13.81 11.07 11.43
N PHE A 351 -13.71 12.21 12.13
CA PHE A 351 -12.66 13.21 11.90
C PHE A 351 -11.30 12.65 12.31
N LEU A 352 -10.34 12.67 11.40
CA LEU A 352 -8.97 12.25 11.67
C LEU A 352 -8.04 12.96 10.68
N PRO A 353 -7.54 14.16 10.99
CA PRO A 353 -6.58 14.83 10.15
C PRO A 353 -5.20 14.15 10.27
N SER A 354 -4.48 14.02 9.16
CA SER A 354 -3.14 13.40 9.14
C SER A 354 -2.13 14.11 10.04
N GLU A 355 -2.28 15.41 10.30
CA GLU A 355 -1.37 16.16 11.17
C GLU A 355 -1.48 15.79 12.65
N ASP A 356 -2.57 15.13 13.07
CA ASP A 356 -2.75 14.67 14.45
C ASP A 356 -2.15 13.27 14.68
N LEU A 357 -1.69 12.61 13.62
CA LEU A 357 -1.08 11.28 13.66
C LEU A 357 0.44 11.36 13.88
N PRO A 358 1.08 10.25 14.32
CA PRO A 358 2.54 10.17 14.37
C PRO A 358 3.16 10.48 13.00
N ASP A 359 4.23 11.26 13.00
CA ASP A 359 4.90 11.77 11.79
C ASP A 359 6.41 11.51 11.79
N HIS A 360 6.90 10.72 12.75
CA HIS A 360 8.31 10.35 12.83
C HIS A 360 8.72 9.26 11.84
N SER A 361 7.76 8.43 11.39
CA SER A 361 7.95 7.44 10.34
C SER A 361 6.60 7.03 9.73
N VAL A 362 6.65 6.50 8.51
CA VAL A 362 5.46 5.95 7.84
C VAL A 362 4.89 4.77 8.63
N GLU A 363 5.75 3.87 9.10
CA GLU A 363 5.37 2.65 9.84
C GLU A 363 4.59 2.99 11.11
N ALA A 364 5.05 4.01 11.85
CA ALA A 364 4.36 4.42 13.06
C ALA A 364 3.00 5.04 12.78
N ARG A 365 2.87 5.79 11.68
CA ARG A 365 1.58 6.32 11.24
C ARG A 365 0.64 5.19 10.82
N LEU A 366 1.12 4.24 10.02
CA LEU A 366 0.37 3.06 9.61
C LEU A 366 -0.06 2.22 10.82
N ALA A 367 0.82 1.99 11.80
CA ALA A 367 0.50 1.29 13.03
C ALA A 367 -0.64 2.00 13.81
N ALA A 368 -0.59 3.33 13.90
CA ALA A 368 -1.64 4.12 14.54
C ALA A 368 -2.99 4.06 13.76
N LEU A 369 -2.95 3.97 12.43
CA LEU A 369 -4.16 3.80 11.60
C LEU A 369 -4.74 2.38 11.74
N PHE A 370 -3.91 1.35 11.69
CA PHE A 370 -4.34 -0.04 11.83
C PHE A 370 -4.86 -0.38 13.23
N ALA A 371 -4.34 0.29 14.26
CA ALA A 371 -4.89 0.20 15.62
C ALA A 371 -6.33 0.73 15.72
N ARG A 372 -6.72 1.68 14.86
CA ARG A 372 -8.09 2.23 14.81
C ARG A 372 -9.02 1.40 13.95
N GLN A 373 -8.54 0.96 12.80
CA GLN A 373 -9.31 0.17 11.84
C GLN A 373 -8.39 -0.84 11.14
N PRO A 374 -8.73 -2.14 11.13
CA PRO A 374 -7.84 -3.16 10.60
C PRO A 374 -7.74 -3.17 9.07
N LEU A 375 -8.78 -2.68 8.38
CA LEU A 375 -8.91 -2.73 6.92
C LEU A 375 -9.09 -1.32 6.37
N TRP A 376 -8.18 -0.90 5.50
CA TRP A 376 -8.23 0.42 4.87
C TRP A 376 -8.15 0.31 3.35
N PRO A 377 -8.91 1.14 2.61
CA PRO A 377 -8.68 1.33 1.18
C PRO A 377 -7.30 1.93 0.92
N GLU A 378 -6.61 1.46 -0.12
CA GLU A 378 -5.25 1.91 -0.47
C GLU A 378 -5.20 3.41 -0.75
N SER A 379 -6.19 3.95 -1.46
CA SER A 379 -6.33 5.38 -1.76
C SER A 379 -6.46 6.25 -0.51
N GLN A 380 -7.13 5.75 0.53
CA GLN A 380 -7.25 6.46 1.80
C GLN A 380 -5.92 6.42 2.57
N LEU A 381 -5.28 5.26 2.67
CA LEU A 381 -3.95 5.15 3.30
C LEU A 381 -2.95 6.08 2.63
N ALA A 382 -2.92 6.11 1.29
CA ALA A 382 -2.05 7.00 0.52
C ALA A 382 -2.24 8.46 0.93
N GLY A 383 -3.50 8.91 1.10
CA GLY A 383 -3.82 10.24 1.59
C GLY A 383 -3.26 10.57 2.97
N TYR A 384 -3.19 9.59 3.88
CA TYR A 384 -2.65 9.76 5.23
C TYR A 384 -1.13 9.75 5.30
N ILE A 385 -0.43 9.20 4.31
CA ILE A 385 1.04 9.11 4.30
C ILE A 385 1.69 10.06 3.30
N ALA A 386 0.92 10.68 2.41
CA ALA A 386 1.43 11.55 1.34
C ALA A 386 2.34 12.67 1.86
N ASP A 387 2.02 13.27 3.02
CA ASP A 387 2.82 14.34 3.62
C ASP A 387 4.16 13.88 4.22
N LEU A 388 4.39 12.57 4.35
CA LEU A 388 5.66 12.02 4.84
C LEU A 388 6.63 11.65 3.70
N VAL A 389 6.17 11.64 2.45
CA VAL A 389 6.93 11.13 1.30
C VAL A 389 7.32 12.28 0.36
N VAL A 390 8.61 12.37 0.03
CA VAL A 390 9.18 13.48 -0.74
C VAL A 390 8.68 13.51 -2.18
N ASP A 391 8.50 12.35 -2.83
CA ASP A 391 8.14 12.25 -4.25
C ASP A 391 6.62 12.09 -4.51
N ALA A 392 5.78 12.25 -3.49
CA ALA A 392 4.33 12.20 -3.66
C ALA A 392 3.83 13.51 -4.27
N SER A 393 3.81 13.56 -5.61
CA SER A 393 3.24 14.63 -6.45
C SER A 393 3.42 16.06 -5.89
N ASP A 394 4.56 16.67 -6.16
CA ASP A 394 4.62 18.13 -6.24
C ASP A 394 3.79 18.54 -7.47
N ASN A 395 2.49 18.78 -7.28
CA ASN A 395 1.83 19.75 -8.15
C ASN A 395 2.67 21.03 -8.06
N GLU A 396 2.93 21.69 -9.19
CA GLU A 396 3.73 22.93 -9.23
C GLU A 396 3.07 24.01 -8.37
N LEU A 397 3.32 23.96 -7.06
CA LEU A 397 2.66 24.81 -6.09
C LEU A 397 3.30 26.19 -6.21
N ARG A 398 2.57 27.10 -6.82
CA ARG A 398 2.84 28.52 -6.69
C ARG A 398 2.46 28.91 -5.27
N PHE A 399 3.43 29.28 -4.45
CA PHE A 399 3.19 29.80 -3.12
C PHE A 399 3.21 31.33 -3.14
N VAL A 400 2.39 31.96 -2.29
CA VAL A 400 2.46 33.40 -2.05
C VAL A 400 3.43 33.64 -0.90
N TYR A 401 4.51 34.35 -1.17
CA TYR A 401 5.50 34.71 -0.14
C TYR A 401 4.87 35.69 0.87
N PRO A 402 4.93 35.38 2.18
CA PRO A 402 4.36 36.20 3.24
C PRO A 402 4.94 37.64 3.26
N ASN A 403 6.22 37.79 2.92
CA ASN A 403 6.96 39.05 3.03
C ASN A 403 6.82 40.01 1.83
N LEU A 404 6.13 39.61 0.76
CA LEU A 404 5.93 40.45 -0.43
C LEU A 404 4.59 41.23 -0.42
N ILE A 405 3.77 41.06 0.62
CA ILE A 405 2.43 41.62 0.70
C ILE A 405 2.50 43.03 1.28
N SER A 406 2.61 44.03 0.41
CA SER A 406 2.01 45.33 0.73
C SER A 406 0.51 45.11 0.88
N GLU A 407 -0.11 45.57 1.97
CA GLU A 407 -1.56 45.46 2.29
C GLU A 407 -2.50 45.94 1.15
N LYS A 408 -1.95 46.47 0.06
CA LYS A 408 -2.65 47.09 -1.06
C LYS A 408 -2.71 46.25 -2.35
N GLU A 409 -1.97 45.14 -2.47
CA GLU A 409 -2.00 44.32 -3.70
C GLU A 409 -2.50 42.88 -3.44
N LEU A 410 -3.70 42.58 -3.92
CA LEU A 410 -4.25 41.22 -3.95
C LEU A 410 -3.58 40.38 -5.05
N LEU A 411 -2.70 39.47 -4.66
CA LEU A 411 -2.09 38.51 -5.58
C LEU A 411 -2.94 37.23 -5.65
N PHE A 412 -3.63 37.04 -6.77
CA PHE A 412 -4.39 35.82 -7.06
C PHE A 412 -3.58 34.86 -7.92
N LEU A 413 -3.38 33.64 -7.43
CA LEU A 413 -2.69 32.60 -8.18
C LEU A 413 -3.66 31.90 -9.14
N SER A 414 -3.14 31.55 -10.31
CA SER A 414 -3.82 30.67 -11.27
C SER A 414 -3.42 29.23 -11.01
N ASP A 415 -4.41 28.36 -10.84
CA ASP A 415 -4.24 26.94 -10.56
C ASP A 415 -5.02 26.10 -11.58
N SER A 416 -4.41 25.01 -12.07
CA SER A 416 -5.03 24.12 -13.07
C SER A 416 -5.94 23.07 -12.45
N GLU A 417 -5.74 22.70 -11.18
CA GLU A 417 -6.49 21.61 -10.53
C GLU A 417 -8.00 21.88 -10.39
N ASP A 418 -8.35 23.15 -10.17
CA ASP A 418 -9.73 23.63 -10.02
C ASP A 418 -10.34 24.08 -11.37
N GLU A 419 -9.54 24.22 -12.43
CA GLU A 419 -10.03 24.51 -13.79
C GLU A 419 -10.71 23.26 -14.41
N ASP A 420 -10.21 22.07 -14.10
CA ASP A 420 -10.74 20.79 -14.60
C ASP A 420 -12.06 20.36 -13.91
N GLU A 421 -12.34 20.82 -12.68
CA GLU A 421 -13.57 20.46 -11.95
C GLU A 421 -14.83 21.06 -12.56
N MET A 422 -14.70 22.22 -13.20
CA MET A 422 -15.83 22.94 -13.79
C MET A 422 -16.22 22.41 -15.19
N ALA A 423 -15.44 21.46 -15.75
CA ALA A 423 -15.68 20.87 -17.07
C ALA A 423 -16.59 19.62 -17.03
N LEU A 424 -16.97 19.14 -15.85
CA LEU A 424 -17.91 18.02 -15.68
C LEU A 424 -19.35 18.56 -15.59
N SER A 425 -20.16 18.09 -16.52
CA SER A 425 -21.43 18.62 -17.03
C SER A 425 -22.62 18.68 -16.07
N ASP A 426 -23.53 19.60 -16.38
CA ASP A 426 -24.94 19.77 -15.95
C ASP A 426 -25.85 18.54 -16.18
N GLU A 427 -25.40 17.33 -15.82
CA GLU A 427 -26.32 16.20 -15.74
C GLU A 427 -26.98 16.19 -14.36
N LEU A 428 -28.30 15.96 -14.38
CA LEU A 428 -29.25 16.04 -13.26
C LEU A 428 -29.02 14.91 -12.23
N GLU A 429 -27.78 14.73 -11.77
CA GLU A 429 -27.43 13.71 -10.80
C GLU A 429 -27.73 14.19 -9.37
N ASP A 430 -28.16 13.24 -8.55
CA ASP A 430 -28.47 13.43 -7.14
C ASP A 430 -27.19 13.91 -6.39
N PRO A 431 -27.19 15.08 -5.74
CA PRO A 431 -26.01 15.63 -5.08
C PRO A 431 -25.44 14.69 -4.01
N GLU A 432 -26.26 13.85 -3.41
CA GLU A 432 -25.79 12.83 -2.45
C GLU A 432 -25.04 11.69 -3.13
N LYS A 433 -25.35 11.37 -4.39
CA LYS A 433 -24.60 10.38 -5.18
C LYS A 433 -23.30 10.95 -5.72
N LEU A 434 -23.31 12.21 -6.16
CA LEU A 434 -22.10 12.92 -6.60
C LEU A 434 -21.09 13.09 -5.46
N ALA A 435 -21.57 13.23 -4.21
CA ALA A 435 -20.72 13.24 -3.04
C ALA A 435 -20.00 11.91 -2.77
N LEU A 436 -20.47 10.82 -3.35
CA LEU A 436 -19.86 9.49 -3.30
C LEU A 436 -19.06 9.24 -4.58
N ASP A 437 -17.95 9.98 -4.71
CA ASP A 437 -17.04 9.89 -5.85
C ASP A 437 -16.19 8.61 -5.83
N ASP A 438 -15.63 8.24 -6.98
CA ASP A 438 -14.71 7.10 -7.10
C ASP A 438 -13.40 7.35 -6.34
N PRO A 439 -12.75 6.29 -5.82
CA PRO A 439 -11.46 6.42 -5.16
C PRO A 439 -10.39 6.96 -6.12
N LEU A 440 -9.59 7.91 -5.63
CA LEU A 440 -8.49 8.48 -6.40
C LEU A 440 -7.41 7.45 -6.74
N PRO A 441 -6.79 7.54 -7.93
CA PRO A 441 -5.64 6.71 -8.28
C PRO A 441 -4.47 7.00 -7.32
N VAL A 442 -3.83 5.94 -6.83
CA VAL A 442 -2.70 6.04 -5.90
C VAL A 442 -1.43 6.36 -6.68
N PRO A 443 -0.67 7.42 -6.30
CA PRO A 443 0.64 7.69 -6.89
C PRO A 443 1.57 6.47 -6.78
N ALA A 444 2.31 6.15 -7.84
CA ALA A 444 3.12 4.92 -7.91
C ALA A 444 4.12 4.78 -6.74
N VAL A 445 4.72 5.88 -6.29
CA VAL A 445 5.64 5.91 -5.14
C VAL A 445 4.93 5.50 -3.85
N LEU A 446 3.76 6.08 -3.58
CA LEU A 446 2.94 5.75 -2.42
C LEU A 446 2.42 4.31 -2.51
N GLY A 447 1.99 3.88 -3.69
CA GLY A 447 1.55 2.50 -3.92
C GLY A 447 2.68 1.49 -3.69
N ALA A 448 3.90 1.75 -4.17
CA ALA A 448 5.05 0.89 -3.92
C ALA A 448 5.41 0.81 -2.43
N LEU A 449 5.38 1.94 -1.73
CA LEU A 449 5.68 2.03 -0.30
C LEU A 449 4.59 1.36 0.56
N LEU A 450 3.31 1.58 0.27
CA LEU A 450 2.21 0.82 0.86
C LEU A 450 2.33 -0.66 0.54
N ASN A 451 2.76 -1.03 -0.66
CA ASN A 451 3.00 -2.42 -0.98
C ASN A 451 4.17 -3.00 -0.17
N GLN A 452 5.19 -2.22 0.18
CA GLN A 452 6.29 -2.68 1.02
C GLN A 452 5.89 -2.87 2.50
N HIS A 453 5.10 -1.95 3.06
CA HIS A 453 4.71 -1.98 4.47
C HIS A 453 3.41 -2.74 4.76
N CYS A 454 2.47 -2.72 3.82
CA CYS A 454 1.14 -3.29 3.99
C CYS A 454 0.94 -4.61 3.22
N ARG A 455 1.78 -4.96 2.24
CA ARG A 455 1.83 -6.37 1.82
C ARG A 455 2.58 -7.13 2.89
N ILE A 456 1.88 -8.11 3.42
CA ILE A 456 2.40 -9.25 4.18
C ILE A 456 3.82 -9.52 3.72
N SER A 457 4.80 -9.16 4.53
CA SER A 457 6.16 -9.65 4.37
C SER A 457 6.06 -11.16 4.47
N ILE A 458 6.07 -11.85 3.32
CA ILE A 458 6.09 -13.33 3.28
C ILE A 458 7.39 -13.86 3.96
N SER A 459 8.32 -12.96 4.33
CA SER A 459 9.50 -13.19 5.15
C SER A 459 9.35 -13.07 6.68
N ALA A 460 8.19 -12.70 7.24
CA ALA A 460 8.00 -12.70 8.70
C ALA A 460 6.63 -13.26 9.10
N ASP A 461 6.66 -14.44 9.72
CA ASP A 461 5.59 -15.13 10.42
C ASP A 461 4.33 -15.55 9.64
N ALA A 462 4.42 -16.78 9.11
CA ALA A 462 3.32 -17.55 8.54
C ALA A 462 2.26 -18.02 9.57
N GLU A 463 2.21 -17.45 10.77
CA GLU A 463 1.16 -17.73 11.76
C GLU A 463 -0.15 -16.98 11.46
N HIS A 464 -0.14 -15.99 10.55
CA HIS A 464 -1.30 -15.14 10.28
C HIS A 464 -2.26 -15.61 9.16
N TYR A 465 -2.04 -16.76 8.51
CA TYR A 465 -3.06 -17.29 7.58
C TYR A 465 -4.40 -17.57 8.28
N ARG A 466 -4.37 -17.85 9.59
CA ARG A 466 -5.58 -18.00 10.42
C ARG A 466 -6.43 -16.73 10.53
N ASN A 467 -5.91 -15.57 10.11
CA ASN A 467 -6.60 -14.28 10.17
C ASN A 467 -7.21 -13.85 8.82
N ILE A 468 -7.02 -14.61 7.74
CA ILE A 468 -7.65 -14.32 6.44
C ILE A 468 -9.06 -14.88 6.47
N SER A 469 -10.06 -14.03 6.73
CA SER A 469 -11.47 -14.42 6.75
C SER A 469 -12.17 -14.31 5.39
N ASP A 470 -11.59 -13.58 4.42
CA ASP A 470 -12.21 -13.35 3.10
C ASP A 470 -11.15 -13.04 2.02
N LEU A 471 -11.38 -13.52 0.79
CA LEU A 471 -10.53 -13.30 -0.39
C LEU A 471 -11.29 -12.72 -1.61
N ARG A 472 -12.59 -12.38 -1.48
CA ARG A 472 -13.47 -12.00 -2.61
C ARG A 472 -13.06 -10.75 -3.41
N HIS A 473 -12.14 -9.95 -2.89
CA HIS A 473 -11.62 -8.74 -3.58
C HIS A 473 -10.13 -8.84 -3.95
N VAL A 474 -9.50 -9.99 -3.70
CA VAL A 474 -8.08 -10.21 -4.03
C VAL A 474 -7.97 -10.58 -5.51
N PRO A 475 -7.20 -9.83 -6.32
CA PRO A 475 -7.01 -10.15 -7.73
C PRO A 475 -6.48 -11.57 -7.92
N HIS A 476 -6.91 -12.20 -9.01
CA HIS A 476 -6.63 -13.60 -9.31
C HIS A 476 -5.12 -13.93 -9.18
N HIS A 477 -4.24 -13.16 -9.84
CA HIS A 477 -2.79 -13.40 -9.81
C HIS A 477 -2.20 -13.40 -8.39
N LEU A 478 -2.70 -12.53 -7.50
CA LEU A 478 -2.24 -12.44 -6.11
C LEU A 478 -2.79 -13.60 -5.27
N GLY A 479 -4.05 -13.97 -5.49
CA GLY A 479 -4.66 -15.16 -4.88
C GLY A 479 -3.86 -16.42 -5.16
N ARG A 480 -3.38 -16.59 -6.40
CA ARG A 480 -2.52 -17.72 -6.78
C ARG A 480 -1.21 -17.76 -6.01
N GLU A 481 -0.53 -16.63 -5.90
CA GLU A 481 0.74 -16.53 -5.17
C GLU A 481 0.57 -16.83 -3.67
N ILE A 482 -0.54 -16.38 -3.08
CA ILE A 482 -0.88 -16.70 -1.68
C ILE A 482 -1.10 -18.21 -1.52
N SER A 483 -1.91 -18.83 -2.40
CA SER A 483 -2.13 -20.28 -2.43
C SER A 483 -0.81 -21.06 -2.50
N ARG A 484 0.09 -20.68 -3.41
CA ARG A 484 1.43 -21.29 -3.55
C ARG A 484 2.26 -21.17 -2.29
N ALA A 485 2.32 -19.98 -1.69
CA ALA A 485 3.08 -19.76 -0.47
C ALA A 485 2.57 -20.63 0.70
N ILE A 486 1.25 -20.81 0.81
CA ILE A 486 0.63 -21.67 1.83
C ILE A 486 1.01 -23.13 1.59
N LEU A 487 0.91 -23.61 0.34
CA LEU A 487 1.25 -24.99 -0.02
C LEU A 487 2.73 -25.30 0.22
N LEU A 488 3.63 -24.36 -0.08
CA LEU A 488 5.08 -24.51 0.13
C LEU A 488 5.48 -24.54 1.61
N LYS A 489 4.80 -23.77 2.47
CA LYS A 489 5.10 -23.73 3.92
C LYS A 489 4.44 -24.88 4.68
N ASN A 490 3.24 -25.32 4.28
CA ASN A 490 2.51 -26.37 4.98
C ASN A 490 2.81 -27.75 4.39
N ASN A 491 3.91 -28.36 4.85
CA ASN A 491 4.24 -29.75 4.52
C ASN A 491 3.22 -30.77 5.06
N ARG A 492 2.34 -30.38 6.00
CA ARG A 492 1.30 -31.23 6.58
C ARG A 492 0.06 -30.42 6.90
N PHE A 493 -1.05 -30.78 6.28
CA PHE A 493 -2.35 -30.25 6.67
C PHE A 493 -3.02 -31.15 7.72
N THR A 494 -3.73 -30.53 8.65
CA THR A 494 -4.81 -31.19 9.41
C THR A 494 -6.13 -31.10 8.65
N ILE A 495 -7.12 -31.94 9.00
CA ILE A 495 -8.46 -31.90 8.40
C ILE A 495 -9.04 -30.49 8.48
N PHE A 496 -9.04 -29.89 9.67
CA PHE A 496 -9.58 -28.55 9.89
C PHE A 496 -8.89 -27.49 9.02
N THR A 497 -7.56 -27.47 9.03
CA THR A 497 -6.80 -26.47 8.27
C THR A 497 -6.97 -26.60 6.76
N LEU A 498 -7.05 -27.83 6.23
CA LEU A 498 -7.23 -28.03 4.80
C LEU A 498 -8.65 -27.67 4.36
N THR A 499 -9.65 -28.04 5.17
CA THR A 499 -11.04 -27.68 4.94
C THR A 499 -11.20 -26.16 4.91
N SER A 500 -10.69 -25.43 5.90
CA SER A 500 -10.75 -23.96 5.91
C SER A 500 -10.02 -23.34 4.72
N TYR A 501 -8.86 -23.90 4.34
CA TYR A 501 -8.12 -23.45 3.16
C TYR A 501 -8.91 -23.65 1.87
N ILE A 502 -9.41 -24.85 1.61
CA ILE A 502 -10.14 -25.15 0.38
C ILE A 502 -11.45 -24.37 0.32
N THR A 503 -12.17 -24.22 1.43
CA THR A 503 -13.42 -23.45 1.47
C THR A 503 -13.17 -21.97 1.17
N LEU A 504 -12.20 -21.34 1.82
CA LEU A 504 -11.88 -19.91 1.61
C LEU A 504 -11.54 -19.61 0.14
N PHE A 505 -10.67 -20.41 -0.47
CA PHE A 505 -10.25 -20.20 -1.85
C PHE A 505 -11.33 -20.61 -2.87
N SER A 506 -12.09 -21.66 -2.57
CA SER A 506 -13.19 -22.10 -3.44
C SER A 506 -14.34 -21.09 -3.45
N GLU A 507 -14.63 -20.43 -2.32
CA GLU A 507 -15.64 -19.36 -2.25
C GLU A 507 -15.21 -18.10 -3.00
N ALA A 508 -13.92 -17.73 -2.95
CA ALA A 508 -13.42 -16.53 -3.59
C ALA A 508 -13.19 -16.67 -5.11
N TYR A 509 -12.69 -17.82 -5.56
CA TYR A 509 -12.22 -18.02 -6.94
C TYR A 509 -12.98 -19.11 -7.70
N GLY A 510 -13.84 -19.88 -7.02
CA GLY A 510 -14.67 -20.90 -7.65
C GLY A 510 -13.87 -21.92 -8.48
N ALA A 511 -14.34 -22.15 -9.71
CA ALA A 511 -13.80 -23.16 -10.62
C ALA A 511 -12.36 -22.88 -11.07
N ASP A 512 -11.91 -21.62 -11.03
CA ASP A 512 -10.55 -21.26 -11.41
C ASP A 512 -9.52 -21.71 -10.36
N PHE A 513 -9.92 -21.80 -9.09
CA PHE A 513 -9.10 -22.39 -8.04
C PHE A 513 -9.17 -23.92 -8.05
N LEU A 514 -10.39 -24.48 -8.03
CA LEU A 514 -10.61 -25.92 -7.94
C LEU A 514 -11.88 -26.33 -8.69
N SER A 515 -11.72 -27.06 -9.80
CA SER A 515 -12.84 -27.69 -10.52
C SER A 515 -12.65 -29.20 -10.72
N THR A 516 -11.42 -29.62 -11.01
CA THR A 516 -11.10 -31.00 -11.40
C THR A 516 -9.81 -31.39 -10.70
N PHE A 517 -9.82 -32.46 -9.90
CA PHE A 517 -8.64 -32.82 -9.11
C PHE A 517 -8.39 -34.33 -9.10
N ARG A 518 -7.12 -34.73 -9.06
CA ARG A 518 -6.70 -36.12 -8.91
C ARG A 518 -5.84 -36.27 -7.66
N LEU A 519 -6.12 -37.31 -6.89
CA LEU A 519 -5.27 -37.72 -5.78
C LEU A 519 -4.62 -39.05 -6.11
N THR A 520 -3.36 -39.19 -5.70
CA THR A 520 -2.65 -40.47 -5.71
C THR A 520 -2.58 -41.03 -4.28
N PRO A 521 -2.23 -42.31 -4.12
CA PRO A 521 -2.11 -42.93 -2.81
C PRO A 521 -1.09 -42.16 -1.95
N SER A 522 -1.54 -41.65 -0.81
CA SER A 522 -0.71 -40.90 0.12
C SER A 522 -1.12 -41.17 1.58
N PRO A 523 -0.21 -41.05 2.56
CA PRO A 523 -0.56 -41.24 3.97
C PRO A 523 -1.57 -40.19 4.50
N PHE A 524 -1.75 -39.08 3.77
CA PHE A 524 -2.68 -38.00 4.12
C PHE A 524 -3.96 -38.00 3.28
N LEU A 525 -4.24 -39.10 2.57
CA LEU A 525 -5.37 -39.21 1.65
C LEU A 525 -6.71 -38.82 2.30
N THR A 526 -6.96 -39.27 3.53
CA THR A 526 -8.18 -38.93 4.27
C THR A 526 -8.33 -37.43 4.50
N VAL A 527 -7.24 -36.74 4.87
CA VAL A 527 -7.24 -35.29 5.09
C VAL A 527 -7.61 -34.57 3.80
N TRP A 528 -6.95 -34.96 2.70
CA TRP A 528 -7.18 -34.38 1.39
C TRP A 528 -8.59 -34.61 0.87
N ILE A 529 -9.14 -35.81 1.00
CA ILE A 529 -10.52 -36.08 0.58
C ILE A 529 -11.50 -35.24 1.39
N THR A 530 -11.35 -35.18 2.72
CA THR A 530 -12.26 -34.36 3.55
C THR A 530 -12.15 -32.87 3.23
N GLY A 531 -10.95 -32.36 2.95
CA GLY A 531 -10.74 -30.98 2.52
C GLY A 531 -11.35 -30.70 1.13
N LEU A 532 -11.06 -31.53 0.12
CA LEU A 532 -11.57 -31.32 -1.24
C LEU A 532 -13.09 -31.33 -1.30
N LEU A 533 -13.73 -32.15 -0.45
CA LEU A 533 -15.17 -32.23 -0.37
C LEU A 533 -15.82 -30.97 0.24
N SER A 534 -15.06 -30.06 0.87
CA SER A 534 -15.57 -28.77 1.35
C SER A 534 -15.58 -27.67 0.28
N SER A 535 -15.13 -27.98 -0.94
CA SER A 535 -15.19 -27.06 -2.08
C SER A 535 -16.61 -26.92 -2.61
N CYS A 536 -16.99 -25.68 -2.98
CA CYS A 536 -18.26 -25.37 -3.64
C CYS A 536 -18.18 -25.42 -5.18
N SER A 537 -17.02 -25.73 -5.75
CA SER A 537 -16.77 -25.70 -7.20
C SER A 537 -16.18 -26.99 -7.76
N LEU A 538 -15.84 -27.97 -6.91
CA LEU A 538 -15.32 -29.27 -7.34
C LEU A 538 -16.40 -30.06 -8.10
N THR A 539 -16.12 -30.37 -9.37
CA THR A 539 -17.04 -31.13 -10.24
C THR A 539 -16.54 -32.53 -10.56
N SER A 540 -15.23 -32.76 -10.48
CA SER A 540 -14.61 -34.03 -10.89
C SER A 540 -13.47 -34.42 -9.96
N LEU A 541 -13.51 -35.65 -9.45
CA LEU A 541 -12.51 -36.18 -8.53
C LEU A 541 -12.03 -37.57 -8.97
N CYS A 542 -10.72 -37.73 -9.13
CA CYS A 542 -10.09 -39.01 -9.49
C CYS A 542 -9.27 -39.55 -8.32
N LEU A 543 -9.63 -40.73 -7.82
CA LEU A 543 -9.01 -41.41 -6.67
C LEU A 543 -8.47 -42.80 -7.06
N ASP A 544 -7.87 -42.93 -8.23
CA ASP A 544 -7.44 -44.23 -8.75
C ASP A 544 -6.29 -44.84 -7.92
N GLY A 545 -6.35 -46.14 -7.65
CA GLY A 545 -5.28 -46.88 -6.95
C GLY A 545 -5.12 -46.56 -5.47
N CYS A 546 -6.01 -45.75 -4.88
CA CYS A 546 -5.92 -45.21 -3.53
C CYS A 546 -6.29 -46.19 -2.39
N GLN A 547 -6.45 -47.48 -2.69
CA GLN A 547 -6.79 -48.53 -1.71
C GLN A 547 -8.06 -48.22 -0.87
N MET A 548 -9.03 -47.51 -1.47
CA MET A 548 -10.25 -47.06 -0.80
C MET A 548 -11.11 -48.22 -0.25
N GLY A 549 -11.04 -49.40 -0.86
CA GLY A 549 -11.80 -50.58 -0.42
C GLY A 549 -11.22 -51.28 0.81
N THR A 550 -9.94 -51.05 1.11
CA THR A 550 -9.22 -51.74 2.20
C THR A 550 -8.82 -50.77 3.31
N GLN A 551 -7.91 -49.84 3.02
CA GLN A 551 -7.30 -48.96 4.02
C GLN A 551 -8.17 -47.73 4.37
N HIS A 552 -8.94 -47.24 3.40
CA HIS A 552 -9.68 -45.97 3.53
C HIS A 552 -11.21 -46.12 3.36
N SER A 553 -11.76 -47.30 3.70
CA SER A 553 -13.17 -47.63 3.49
C SER A 553 -14.15 -46.74 4.26
N PHE A 554 -13.69 -46.14 5.37
CA PHE A 554 -14.47 -45.19 6.18
C PHE A 554 -14.70 -43.83 5.50
N VAL A 555 -13.96 -43.50 4.44
CA VAL A 555 -14.13 -42.24 3.67
C VAL A 555 -15.23 -42.37 2.61
N LEU A 556 -15.58 -43.58 2.20
CA LEU A 556 -16.58 -43.85 1.15
C LEU A 556 -17.96 -43.21 1.42
N PRO A 557 -18.53 -43.22 2.66
CA PRO A 557 -19.76 -42.49 2.96
C PRO A 557 -19.69 -40.98 2.70
N LEU A 558 -18.51 -40.37 2.92
CA LEU A 558 -18.29 -38.94 2.74
C LEU A 558 -18.33 -38.56 1.27
N LEU A 559 -17.69 -39.36 0.40
CA LEU A 559 -17.74 -39.17 -1.05
C LEU A 559 -19.16 -39.22 -1.61
N GLY A 560 -20.02 -40.05 -1.01
CA GLY A 560 -21.43 -40.17 -1.39
C GLY A 560 -22.35 -39.05 -0.87
N SER A 561 -21.87 -38.18 0.02
CA SER A 561 -22.71 -37.17 0.71
C SER A 561 -22.22 -35.72 0.62
N ALA A 562 -20.92 -35.50 0.48
CA ALA A 562 -20.34 -34.25 0.94
C ALA A 562 -20.16 -33.15 -0.12
N CYS A 563 -20.36 -33.40 -1.41
CA CYS A 563 -20.20 -32.36 -2.44
C CYS A 563 -21.40 -32.30 -3.39
N PRO A 564 -22.24 -31.24 -3.33
CA PRO A 564 -23.38 -31.09 -4.23
C PRO A 564 -22.94 -30.80 -5.68
N THR A 565 -21.71 -30.39 -5.93
CA THR A 565 -21.23 -30.07 -7.29
C THR A 565 -20.51 -31.23 -7.97
N LEU A 566 -20.20 -32.32 -7.25
CA LEU A 566 -19.44 -33.45 -7.77
C LEU A 566 -20.28 -34.28 -8.76
N GLN A 567 -19.87 -34.27 -10.03
CA GLN A 567 -20.54 -34.96 -11.14
C GLN A 567 -19.77 -36.19 -11.61
N PHE A 568 -18.44 -36.16 -11.60
CA PHE A 568 -17.57 -37.25 -12.03
C PHE A 568 -16.72 -37.80 -10.87
N LEU A 569 -16.78 -39.10 -10.65
CA LEU A 569 -15.97 -39.78 -9.63
C LEU A 569 -15.28 -41.03 -10.21
N SER A 570 -13.95 -41.06 -10.15
CA SER A 570 -13.15 -42.23 -10.52
C SER A 570 -12.56 -42.93 -9.29
N LEU A 571 -12.79 -44.23 -9.19
CA LEU A 571 -12.36 -45.13 -8.13
C LEU A 571 -11.71 -46.40 -8.72
N ARG A 572 -10.93 -46.25 -9.79
CA ARG A 572 -10.32 -47.42 -10.45
C ARG A 572 -9.30 -48.10 -9.55
N TYR A 573 -9.18 -49.43 -9.67
CA TYR A 573 -8.14 -50.21 -8.97
C TYR A 573 -8.04 -49.95 -7.44
N ASN A 574 -9.18 -49.81 -6.76
CA ASN A 574 -9.24 -49.46 -5.33
C ASN A 574 -9.53 -50.65 -4.41
N HIS A 575 -9.56 -51.88 -4.94
CA HIS A 575 -9.96 -53.09 -4.21
C HIS A 575 -11.36 -52.98 -3.58
N LEU A 576 -12.30 -52.32 -4.26
CA LEU A 576 -13.66 -52.14 -3.76
C LEU A 576 -14.41 -53.48 -3.68
N SER A 577 -15.11 -53.69 -2.57
CA SER A 577 -16.07 -54.78 -2.38
C SER A 577 -17.51 -54.30 -2.60
N ASN A 578 -18.47 -55.23 -2.65
CA ASN A 578 -19.89 -54.88 -2.70
C ASN A 578 -20.34 -54.04 -1.49
N ASP A 579 -19.74 -54.26 -0.33
CA ASP A 579 -20.04 -53.50 0.89
C ASP A 579 -19.46 -52.08 0.82
N ALA A 580 -18.28 -51.92 0.22
CA ALA A 580 -17.69 -50.61 -0.07
C ALA A 580 -18.61 -49.77 -0.97
N VAL A 581 -19.18 -50.37 -2.03
CA VAL A 581 -20.16 -49.71 -2.90
C VAL A 581 -21.48 -49.43 -2.16
N ARG A 582 -21.92 -50.32 -1.28
CA ARG A 582 -23.11 -50.06 -0.43
C ARG A 582 -22.90 -48.84 0.46
N SER A 583 -21.71 -48.71 1.05
CA SER A 583 -21.30 -47.60 1.89
C SER A 583 -21.26 -46.28 1.10
N LEU A 584 -20.59 -46.27 -0.06
CA LEU A 584 -20.53 -45.12 -0.97
C LEU A 584 -21.92 -44.64 -1.42
N THR A 585 -22.82 -45.57 -1.75
CA THR A 585 -24.14 -45.24 -2.30
C THR A 585 -25.21 -45.01 -1.24
N ALA A 586 -24.94 -45.25 0.04
CA ALA A 586 -25.95 -45.22 1.10
C ALA A 586 -26.69 -43.88 1.15
N ASN A 587 -25.96 -42.77 1.28
CA ASN A 587 -26.57 -41.44 1.42
C ASN A 587 -27.35 -41.02 0.17
N GLY A 588 -26.79 -41.22 -1.03
CA GLY A 588 -27.48 -40.94 -2.29
C GLY A 588 -28.76 -41.74 -2.49
N ARG A 589 -28.83 -42.99 -1.99
CA ARG A 589 -30.03 -43.84 -2.09
C ARG A 589 -31.10 -43.48 -1.06
N TYR A 590 -30.73 -43.17 0.19
CA TYR A 590 -31.69 -42.88 1.25
C TYR A 590 -32.20 -41.43 1.21
N TYR A 591 -31.35 -40.47 0.87
CA TYR A 591 -31.65 -39.04 0.93
C TYR A 591 -31.75 -38.35 -0.44
N LYS A 592 -31.57 -39.10 -1.55
CA LYS A 592 -31.59 -38.58 -2.94
C LYS A 592 -30.66 -37.38 -3.17
N SER A 593 -29.56 -37.31 -2.43
CA SER A 593 -28.66 -36.15 -2.36
C SER A 593 -27.43 -36.24 -3.27
N SER A 594 -27.33 -37.26 -4.13
CA SER A 594 -26.15 -37.45 -5.00
C SER A 594 -26.34 -36.74 -6.34
N ASN A 595 -25.38 -35.90 -6.73
CA ASN A 595 -25.32 -35.26 -8.05
C ASN A 595 -24.31 -35.94 -8.98
N ILE A 596 -23.79 -37.11 -8.59
CA ILE A 596 -22.82 -37.86 -9.37
C ILE A 596 -23.52 -38.43 -10.59
N THR A 597 -23.11 -37.98 -11.77
CA THR A 597 -23.65 -38.40 -13.07
C THR A 597 -22.82 -39.53 -13.67
N THR A 598 -21.51 -39.53 -13.42
CA THR A 598 -20.56 -40.50 -13.96
C THR A 598 -19.71 -41.11 -12.86
N ILE A 599 -19.71 -42.44 -12.79
CA ILE A 599 -18.90 -43.20 -11.82
C ILE A 599 -18.04 -44.20 -12.57
N ASP A 600 -16.74 -44.21 -12.27
CA ASP A 600 -15.81 -45.22 -12.78
C ASP A 600 -15.29 -46.10 -11.63
N VAL A 601 -15.65 -47.39 -11.67
CA VAL A 601 -15.21 -48.40 -10.70
C VAL A 601 -14.45 -49.53 -11.38
N SER A 602 -13.88 -49.27 -12.56
CA SER A 602 -13.15 -50.26 -13.35
C SER A 602 -11.92 -50.80 -12.60
N GLY A 603 -11.51 -52.04 -12.88
CA GLY A 603 -10.35 -52.68 -12.24
C GLY A 603 -10.55 -53.07 -10.78
N ASN A 604 -11.81 -53.16 -10.31
CA ASN A 604 -12.17 -53.66 -8.98
C ASN A 604 -12.77 -55.08 -9.10
N PRO A 605 -11.97 -56.15 -8.94
CA PRO A 605 -12.38 -57.51 -9.28
C PRO A 605 -13.47 -58.10 -8.36
N PHE A 606 -13.62 -57.57 -7.14
CA PHE A 606 -14.55 -58.12 -6.13
C PHE A 606 -15.99 -57.57 -6.23
N LEU A 607 -16.26 -56.76 -7.25
CA LEU A 607 -17.60 -56.23 -7.50
C LEU A 607 -18.46 -57.26 -8.24
N SER A 608 -19.73 -57.39 -7.86
CA SER A 608 -20.70 -58.28 -8.54
C SER A 608 -21.96 -57.52 -8.95
N TYR A 609 -22.94 -58.19 -9.55
CA TYR A 609 -24.22 -57.57 -9.93
C TYR A 609 -24.90 -56.79 -8.79
N ARG A 610 -24.62 -57.14 -7.51
CA ARG A 610 -25.15 -56.43 -6.34
C ARG A 610 -24.62 -55.00 -6.25
N SER A 611 -23.35 -54.73 -6.59
CA SER A 611 -22.82 -53.37 -6.62
C SER A 611 -23.43 -52.55 -7.75
N ILE A 612 -23.69 -53.16 -8.91
CA ILE A 612 -24.34 -52.52 -10.05
C ILE A 612 -25.75 -52.07 -9.67
N ALA A 613 -26.55 -52.93 -9.04
CA ALA A 613 -27.89 -52.57 -8.58
C ALA A 613 -27.88 -51.36 -7.62
N LEU A 614 -26.85 -51.26 -6.77
CA LEU A 614 -26.69 -50.13 -5.83
C LEU A 614 -26.27 -48.84 -6.54
N LEU A 615 -25.39 -48.91 -7.55
CA LEU A 615 -24.96 -47.75 -8.34
C LEU A 615 -26.08 -47.23 -9.26
N ILE A 616 -26.86 -48.12 -9.86
CA ILE A 616 -28.02 -47.78 -10.70
C ILE A 616 -29.13 -47.12 -9.87
N ALA A 617 -29.27 -47.49 -8.59
CA ALA A 617 -30.27 -46.93 -7.69
C ALA A 617 -29.99 -45.45 -7.32
N LEU A 618 -28.84 -44.88 -7.69
CA LEU A 618 -28.56 -43.46 -7.57
C LEU A 618 -29.32 -42.68 -8.66
N GLY A 619 -30.20 -41.76 -8.24
CA GLY A 619 -31.12 -41.07 -9.15
C GLY A 619 -30.45 -40.25 -10.27
N SER A 620 -29.28 -39.68 -10.00
CA SER A 620 -28.54 -38.77 -10.89
C SER A 620 -27.55 -39.47 -11.82
N THR A 621 -27.21 -40.74 -11.55
CA THR A 621 -26.22 -41.49 -12.31
C THR A 621 -26.76 -41.77 -13.73
N GLN A 622 -25.95 -41.41 -14.72
CA GLN A 622 -26.21 -41.63 -16.14
C GLN A 622 -25.21 -42.60 -16.76
N LEU A 623 -23.99 -42.68 -16.23
CA LEU A 623 -22.90 -43.45 -16.83
C LEU A 623 -22.08 -44.17 -15.76
N ILE A 624 -21.83 -45.46 -15.97
CA ILE A 624 -21.05 -46.31 -15.07
C ILE A 624 -20.01 -47.11 -15.86
N TYR A 625 -18.74 -46.95 -15.52
CA TYR A 625 -17.63 -47.75 -16.08
C TYR A 625 -17.28 -48.90 -15.13
N LEU A 626 -17.25 -50.13 -15.66
CA LEU A 626 -17.16 -51.40 -14.93
C LEU A 626 -16.17 -52.39 -15.56
N SER A 627 -15.24 -51.91 -16.37
CA SER A 627 -14.25 -52.74 -17.07
C SER A 627 -13.39 -53.53 -16.06
N ASP A 628 -13.09 -54.79 -16.37
CA ASP A 628 -12.26 -55.68 -15.53
C ASP A 628 -12.73 -55.75 -14.05
N THR A 629 -14.05 -55.88 -13.85
CA THR A 629 -14.68 -56.13 -12.55
C THR A 629 -15.32 -57.52 -12.52
N GLY A 630 -15.56 -58.12 -11.34
CA GLY A 630 -16.25 -59.42 -11.25
C GLY A 630 -17.66 -59.41 -11.86
N ALA A 631 -18.26 -58.22 -12.03
CA ALA A 631 -19.55 -58.04 -12.66
C ALA A 631 -19.46 -58.07 -14.20
N SER A 632 -18.32 -57.73 -14.82
CA SER A 632 -18.16 -57.79 -16.28
C SER A 632 -18.14 -59.22 -16.83
N ILE A 633 -17.78 -60.17 -15.97
CA ILE A 633 -17.71 -61.60 -16.26
C ILE A 633 -19.09 -62.26 -16.10
N SER A 634 -20.01 -61.65 -15.36
CA SER A 634 -21.36 -62.18 -15.10
C SER A 634 -22.38 -61.72 -16.15
N GLN A 635 -23.26 -62.62 -16.62
CA GLN A 635 -24.43 -62.26 -17.43
C GLN A 635 -25.58 -61.83 -16.51
N PHE A 636 -26.08 -60.61 -16.67
CA PHE A 636 -27.21 -60.10 -15.88
C PHE A 636 -28.13 -59.22 -16.72
N SER A 637 -29.40 -59.15 -16.32
CA SER A 637 -30.41 -58.27 -16.91
C SER A 637 -30.33 -56.87 -16.28
N LEU A 638 -30.28 -55.85 -17.12
CA LEU A 638 -30.34 -54.45 -16.70
C LEU A 638 -31.80 -54.01 -16.51
N PRO A 639 -32.09 -53.09 -15.56
CA PRO A 639 -33.41 -52.47 -15.45
C PRO A 639 -33.77 -51.70 -16.73
N ASN A 640 -35.08 -51.56 -16.99
CA ASN A 640 -35.59 -50.75 -18.10
C ASN A 640 -34.99 -49.33 -18.06
N GLY A 641 -34.46 -48.87 -19.19
CA GLY A 641 -33.79 -47.57 -19.31
C GLY A 641 -32.27 -47.61 -19.14
N TRP A 642 -31.64 -48.78 -19.02
CA TRP A 642 -30.18 -48.93 -19.01
C TRP A 642 -29.70 -49.84 -20.15
N LYS A 643 -28.61 -49.45 -20.82
CA LYS A 643 -27.96 -50.21 -21.90
C LYS A 643 -26.49 -50.49 -21.57
N CYS A 644 -26.04 -51.68 -21.95
CA CYS A 644 -24.66 -52.13 -21.83
C CYS A 644 -23.93 -51.92 -23.16
N HIS A 645 -22.74 -51.32 -23.12
CA HIS A 645 -21.83 -51.16 -24.26
C HIS A 645 -20.47 -51.79 -23.95
N ARG A 646 -19.90 -52.47 -24.97
CA ARG A 646 -18.63 -53.22 -24.86
C ARG A 646 -17.56 -52.77 -25.87
N THR A 647 -17.81 -51.69 -26.61
CA THR A 647 -16.88 -51.19 -27.63
C THR A 647 -15.81 -50.30 -27.01
N LEU A 648 -14.55 -50.49 -27.43
CA LEU A 648 -13.35 -49.87 -26.84
C LEU A 648 -13.43 -48.31 -26.77
N GLU A 649 -14.03 -47.67 -27.78
CA GLU A 649 -14.15 -46.21 -27.88
C GLU A 649 -15.09 -45.59 -26.83
N LEU A 650 -16.16 -46.29 -26.46
CA LEU A 650 -17.14 -45.82 -25.47
C LEU A 650 -16.83 -46.34 -24.06
N ALA A 651 -15.98 -47.36 -23.96
CA ALA A 651 -15.78 -48.11 -22.73
C ALA A 651 -14.51 -47.74 -21.94
N THR A 652 -13.73 -46.78 -22.45
CA THR A 652 -12.66 -46.13 -21.70
C THR A 652 -13.15 -44.76 -21.19
N SER A 653 -13.16 -44.55 -19.87
CA SER A 653 -13.48 -43.22 -19.34
C SER A 653 -12.27 -42.32 -19.57
N ARG A 654 -12.46 -41.26 -20.37
CA ARG A 654 -11.51 -40.17 -20.44
C ARG A 654 -11.81 -39.28 -19.23
N PRO A 655 -10.91 -39.19 -18.23
CA PRO A 655 -11.12 -38.26 -17.15
C PRO A 655 -11.23 -36.85 -17.74
N PRO A 656 -12.12 -36.01 -17.21
CA PRO A 656 -12.22 -34.62 -17.64
C PRO A 656 -10.85 -33.92 -17.48
N THR A 657 -10.56 -32.97 -18.38
CA THR A 657 -9.31 -32.21 -18.33
C THR A 657 -9.12 -31.60 -16.95
N LEU A 658 -7.97 -31.84 -16.35
CA LEU A 658 -7.64 -31.34 -15.03
C LEU A 658 -7.54 -29.80 -15.11
N ARG A 659 -8.22 -29.11 -14.21
CA ARG A 659 -8.43 -27.66 -14.25
C ARG A 659 -8.51 -27.12 -12.83
N GLY A 660 -7.96 -25.92 -12.67
CA GLY A 660 -7.86 -25.22 -11.39
C GLY A 660 -6.41 -25.08 -10.97
N TRP A 661 -6.06 -23.92 -10.41
CA TRP A 661 -4.69 -23.62 -10.03
C TRP A 661 -4.15 -24.51 -8.93
N LEU A 662 -5.03 -25.01 -8.05
CA LEU A 662 -4.62 -25.98 -7.03
C LEU A 662 -4.03 -27.24 -7.70
N TRP A 663 -4.59 -27.67 -8.83
CA TRP A 663 -4.03 -28.79 -9.60
C TRP A 663 -2.71 -28.42 -10.28
N GLU A 664 -2.62 -27.25 -10.89
CA GLU A 664 -1.38 -26.79 -11.55
C GLU A 664 -0.22 -26.68 -10.55
N ASP A 665 -0.47 -26.15 -9.35
CA ASP A 665 0.56 -25.83 -8.38
C ASP A 665 0.89 -27.03 -7.46
N TYR A 666 -0.07 -27.90 -7.15
CA TYR A 666 0.17 -29.09 -6.32
C TYR A 666 0.26 -30.40 -7.13
N GLY A 667 -0.62 -30.57 -8.11
CA GLY A 667 -0.76 -31.82 -8.86
C GLY A 667 0.33 -32.04 -9.89
N VAL A 668 0.58 -31.05 -10.76
CA VAL A 668 1.59 -31.18 -11.84
C VAL A 668 3.00 -31.40 -11.28
N HIS A 669 3.33 -30.77 -10.16
CA HIS A 669 4.65 -30.88 -9.54
C HIS A 669 4.89 -32.22 -8.81
N ASN A 670 3.83 -32.89 -8.35
CA ASN A 670 3.95 -34.10 -7.52
C ASN A 670 3.64 -35.40 -8.28
N PHE A 671 3.17 -35.33 -9.53
CA PHE A 671 2.75 -36.50 -10.30
C PHE A 671 3.47 -36.57 -11.66
N SER A 672 4.10 -37.72 -11.96
CA SER A 672 4.85 -37.94 -13.21
C SER A 672 3.93 -38.14 -14.43
N GLU A 673 4.46 -37.89 -15.64
CA GLU A 673 3.70 -38.07 -16.89
C GLU A 673 3.18 -39.51 -17.11
N ASP A 674 3.88 -40.52 -16.58
CA ASP A 674 3.45 -41.93 -16.65
C ASP A 674 2.13 -42.21 -15.92
N SER A 675 1.73 -41.34 -14.99
CA SER A 675 0.46 -41.46 -14.27
C SER A 675 -0.76 -41.16 -15.14
N TYR A 676 -0.61 -40.53 -16.31
CA TYR A 676 -1.69 -40.18 -17.24
C TYR A 676 -2.05 -41.27 -18.25
N SER A 677 -1.29 -42.37 -18.26
CA SER A 677 -1.54 -43.53 -19.12
C SER A 677 -2.89 -44.19 -18.78
N THR A 678 -3.89 -44.03 -19.64
CA THR A 678 -5.09 -44.88 -19.65
C THR A 678 -4.66 -46.28 -20.05
N ARG A 679 -4.49 -47.16 -19.06
CA ARG A 679 -4.34 -48.60 -19.32
C ARG A 679 -5.59 -49.08 -20.05
N PHE A 680 -5.37 -49.78 -21.16
CA PHE A 680 -6.45 -50.45 -21.88
C PHE A 680 -6.95 -51.63 -21.04
N TYR A 681 -8.27 -51.74 -20.90
CA TYR A 681 -8.91 -52.86 -20.22
C TYR A 681 -9.00 -54.07 -21.15
N GLU A 682 -8.86 -55.26 -20.61
CA GLU A 682 -9.01 -56.51 -21.37
C GLU A 682 -10.46 -56.70 -21.82
N SER A 683 -11.41 -56.27 -21.00
CA SER A 683 -12.86 -56.41 -21.24
C SER A 683 -13.60 -55.10 -20.95
N PRO A 684 -13.62 -54.14 -21.89
CA PRO A 684 -14.12 -52.82 -21.59
C PRO A 684 -15.66 -52.86 -21.52
N LEU A 685 -16.23 -52.40 -20.40
CA LEU A 685 -17.65 -52.51 -20.09
C LEU A 685 -18.20 -51.20 -19.51
N VAL A 686 -19.24 -50.67 -20.15
CA VAL A 686 -19.95 -49.47 -19.71
C VAL A 686 -21.44 -49.69 -19.70
N ILE A 687 -22.10 -49.13 -18.69
CA ILE A 687 -23.55 -49.09 -18.60
C ILE A 687 -23.99 -47.63 -18.64
N LEU A 688 -24.90 -47.32 -19.56
CA LEU A 688 -25.46 -45.99 -19.72
C LEU A 688 -26.98 -46.00 -19.55
N ARG A 689 -27.50 -44.93 -18.95
CA ARG A 689 -28.93 -44.70 -18.83
C ARG A 689 -29.43 -44.08 -20.13
N THR A 690 -30.35 -44.76 -20.81
CA THR A 690 -31.02 -44.20 -21.97
C THR A 690 -32.01 -43.15 -21.51
N ARG A 691 -31.87 -41.93 -22.03
CA ARG A 691 -32.87 -40.87 -21.86
C ARG A 691 -34.16 -41.23 -22.58
#